data_AF-A0A369R9R1-F1
#
_entry.id   AF-A0A369R9R1-F1
#
_cell.length_a   1.000
_cell.length_b   1.000
_cell.length_c   1.000
_cell.angle_alpha   90.00
_cell.angle_beta   90.00
_cell.angle_gamma   90.00
#
_symmetry.space_group_name_H-M   'P 1'
#
loop_
_entity.id
_entity.type
_entity.pdbx_description
1 polymer ?
#
loop_
_entity_poly.entity_id
_entity_poly.type
_entity_poly.pdbx_seq_one_letter_code
_entity_poly.pdbx_strand_id
1 'polypeptide(L)'
;MIDIIDLKQEKQTSCRVMICQLDFSEFDWTNSHGLYFLIDNDKISIKIKEFLKIAKLHSTDLVIFPELSIPEKIIEKIQEWSKEQESIVICGSHYYKSEGVFISRCPVIVKGNVFFTEKVSPSPIEKSPIKGEGIKSGKKILKFINSFIGDFAVLICSDYLDENIKKELDLKSLDLLCVPSFQRDSQLYHNRMNIDCENSELGIYILYSNFKETNYGDGNSSLFGLMDKLFSEKLKAANYTDLIPDKKLFQFKNESEYLIADLNINNKRPFANRNISTEPNFHLISTNTQTKNKDLAFIQKVSHDDERYKRIDELYVFPVEYSDIINTLEKKNIVFIVGDPGIGKTYTAVKILKNYFENGYEPIWFAGLEKEERELQSKVLSDFVPSENQIVYFEDPFGRTAFERRDSLYQVFSPLLDKLSNLNCKIIITSRKEIFEIFSRESLLEKDVLQLKKELNIRNPSYDKKGLCLIFDKLASIICDWYENKQYRKLVYLAINNEKIRTPLAIRDLVFVSRNVNSKEVLIEHIERRGTETVKVFSLEILSSSITTKTILYITYFCGTKGKPYLSDLFLNVVKELKKLNLSIASFSLNVEMRSQIGYRIEQFGFVKSAYKFSHPVYEESLSSLMLSDLQCETIAKIIIQELAKKDIKTAYLIINKYVIKYPDVSLLLFKHMLEMNSQIEDNSLRLTLSQKLISTYYNTKNEDFFNLARHFYSLKDLVDDINNKFSDWNDLSQKLILCQRYINNSPLSYDSSLTDNIDWKKLLSNKNDNYFTQTKLLHLLQICVSINPTSLSIFIDKKGANLIKRTYILLDDSDRKRLFRLFRGYSVQKELRRYKNKIEDIKRTSNVSRFSLFRKVIFSELQFNGKMIIDKGAQRAISKPWVNLLPAGVLSVLGAFSAGSITGIYNENEDLIGVGVVEYSSEDLKKIIGHSSSQFQELIGYYHTSCAVKAEFLKRFRSQDEMKKWTYVEK
;
A
#
# COMPACT_ATOMS: atom_id res chain seq x y z
N MET A 1 -42.80 19.43 -4.81
CA MET A 1 -41.51 19.73 -5.47
C MET A 1 -40.33 19.20 -4.67
N ILE A 2 -40.40 19.23 -3.34
CA ILE A 2 -39.33 18.73 -2.45
C ILE A 2 -39.51 17.25 -2.14
N ASP A 3 -38.50 16.43 -2.43
CA ASP A 3 -38.41 15.03 -2.01
C ASP A 3 -37.48 14.91 -0.80
N ILE A 4 -37.95 14.23 0.25
CA ILE A 4 -37.19 14.02 1.49
C ILE A 4 -36.48 12.67 1.46
N ILE A 5 -35.17 12.68 1.67
CA ILE A 5 -34.31 11.50 1.78
C ILE A 5 -33.82 11.37 3.22
N ASP A 6 -34.29 10.32 3.91
CA ASP A 6 -33.86 10.00 5.27
C ASP A 6 -32.62 9.08 5.25
N LEU A 7 -31.49 9.58 5.76
CA LEU A 7 -30.22 8.87 5.78
C LEU A 7 -30.01 8.00 7.03
N LYS A 8 -30.86 8.13 8.05
CA LYS A 8 -30.83 7.34 9.30
C LYS A 8 -29.46 7.29 9.99
N GLN A 9 -28.75 8.42 10.02
CA GLN A 9 -27.43 8.55 10.63
C GLN A 9 -27.49 9.44 11.87
N GLU A 10 -26.58 9.18 12.82
CA GLU A 10 -26.38 10.08 13.96
C GLU A 10 -25.63 11.34 13.52
N LYS A 11 -26.20 12.49 13.88
CA LYS A 11 -25.65 13.81 13.62
C LYS A 11 -24.41 14.08 14.48
N GLN A 12 -23.35 14.59 13.85
CA GLN A 12 -22.11 14.95 14.54
C GLN A 12 -22.20 16.35 15.17
N THR A 13 -21.34 16.62 16.16
CA THR A 13 -21.24 17.93 16.83
C THR A 13 -20.71 19.02 15.90
N SER A 14 -19.80 18.65 15.00
CA SER A 14 -19.21 19.51 13.98
C SER A 14 -19.05 18.76 12.67
N CYS A 15 -19.03 19.50 11.56
CA CYS A 15 -18.68 18.95 10.26
C CYS A 15 -17.59 19.79 9.59
N ARG A 16 -16.68 19.11 8.88
CA ARG A 16 -15.65 19.75 8.07
C ARG A 16 -16.12 19.89 6.63
N VAL A 17 -16.22 21.12 6.14
CA VAL A 17 -16.69 21.40 4.78
C VAL A 17 -15.57 21.94 3.91
N MET A 18 -15.64 21.65 2.61
CA MET A 18 -14.78 22.21 1.59
C MET A 18 -15.63 22.87 0.51
N ILE A 19 -15.39 24.16 0.28
CA ILE A 19 -15.98 24.92 -0.83
C ILE A 19 -14.92 25.03 -1.92
N CYS A 20 -15.27 24.68 -3.16
CA CYS A 20 -14.40 24.84 -4.32
C CYS A 20 -14.84 26.04 -5.16
N GLN A 21 -13.86 26.72 -5.77
CA GLN A 21 -14.05 27.73 -6.80
C GLN A 21 -13.17 27.33 -7.99
N LEU A 22 -13.77 27.26 -9.18
CA LEU A 22 -13.05 26.92 -10.40
C LEU A 22 -12.95 28.16 -11.29
N ASP A 23 -11.82 28.30 -11.98
CA ASP A 23 -11.62 29.34 -12.98
C ASP A 23 -12.04 28.81 -14.36
N PHE A 24 -13.02 29.47 -14.97
CA PHE A 24 -13.61 29.08 -16.24
C PHE A 24 -12.56 29.00 -17.36
N SER A 25 -11.52 29.85 -17.30
CA SER A 25 -10.46 29.94 -18.31
C SER A 25 -9.52 28.72 -18.33
N GLU A 26 -9.52 27.90 -17.28
CA GLU A 26 -8.71 26.68 -17.20
C GLU A 26 -9.29 25.51 -18.03
N PHE A 27 -10.55 25.63 -18.46
CA PHE A 27 -11.28 24.54 -19.11
C PHE A 27 -11.75 24.88 -20.51
N ASP A 28 -11.98 23.83 -21.30
CA ASP A 28 -12.45 23.96 -22.67
C ASP A 28 -13.98 23.79 -22.68
N TRP A 29 -14.69 24.66 -23.40
CA TRP A 29 -16.15 24.72 -23.43
C TRP A 29 -16.66 24.66 -24.87
N THR A 30 -17.84 24.06 -25.06
CA THR A 30 -18.60 24.13 -26.31
C THR A 30 -19.94 24.81 -26.08
N ASN A 31 -20.37 25.63 -27.03
CA ASN A 31 -21.72 26.18 -27.04
C ASN A 31 -22.57 25.40 -28.05
N SER A 32 -23.71 24.89 -27.60
CA SER A 32 -24.66 24.16 -28.43
C SER A 32 -26.08 24.41 -27.93
N HIS A 33 -27.04 24.69 -28.84
CA HIS A 33 -28.46 24.90 -28.50
C HIS A 33 -28.67 26.01 -27.43
N GLY A 34 -27.82 27.05 -27.42
CA GLY A 34 -27.86 28.13 -26.43
C GLY A 34 -27.32 27.78 -25.04
N LEU A 35 -26.67 26.62 -24.88
CA LEU A 35 -26.13 26.13 -23.61
C LEU A 35 -24.61 25.91 -23.70
N TYR A 36 -23.93 26.15 -22.57
CA TYR A 36 -22.48 25.92 -22.43
C TYR A 36 -22.19 24.54 -21.82
N PHE A 37 -21.56 23.67 -22.61
CA PHE A 37 -21.14 22.35 -22.18
C PHE A 37 -19.64 22.34 -21.92
N LEU A 38 -19.26 21.95 -20.71
CA LEU A 38 -17.87 21.67 -20.36
C LEU A 38 -17.37 20.47 -21.16
N ILE A 39 -16.27 20.63 -21.88
CA ILE A 39 -15.64 19.53 -22.62
C ILE A 39 -14.92 18.63 -21.63
N ASP A 40 -15.29 17.35 -21.65
CA ASP A 40 -14.60 16.34 -20.85
C ASP A 40 -13.21 16.05 -21.44
N ASN A 41 -12.18 16.61 -20.79
CA ASN A 41 -10.77 16.44 -21.12
C ASN A 41 -9.96 16.03 -19.87
N ASP A 42 -8.68 15.73 -20.04
CA ASP A 42 -7.82 15.35 -18.91
C ASP A 42 -7.64 16.49 -17.89
N LYS A 43 -7.74 17.76 -18.30
CA LYS A 43 -7.53 18.93 -17.41
C LYS A 43 -8.55 18.97 -16.28
N ILE A 44 -9.84 18.86 -16.59
CA ILE A 44 -10.90 18.87 -15.57
C ILE A 44 -10.79 17.66 -14.64
N SER A 45 -10.49 16.48 -15.22
CA SER A 45 -10.25 15.27 -14.44
C SER A 45 -9.07 15.42 -13.47
N ILE A 46 -7.98 16.08 -13.87
CA ILE A 46 -6.83 16.37 -13.01
C ILE A 46 -7.22 17.34 -11.90
N LYS A 47 -7.91 18.44 -12.23
CA LYS A 47 -8.32 19.46 -11.24
C LYS A 47 -9.26 18.90 -10.17
N ILE A 48 -10.27 18.13 -10.58
CA ILE A 48 -11.19 17.48 -9.63
C ILE A 48 -10.42 16.51 -8.71
N LYS A 49 -9.51 15.71 -9.28
CA LYS A 49 -8.67 14.80 -8.47
C LYS A 49 -7.80 15.57 -7.48
N GLU A 50 -7.31 16.75 -7.83
CA GLU A 50 -6.55 17.61 -6.92
C GLU A 50 -7.40 18.07 -5.73
N PHE A 51 -8.59 18.61 -5.98
CA PHE A 51 -9.51 19.01 -4.91
C PHE A 51 -9.90 17.83 -4.01
N LEU A 52 -10.21 16.66 -4.59
CA LEU A 52 -10.53 15.46 -3.81
C LEU A 52 -9.32 14.95 -3.01
N LYS A 53 -8.09 15.12 -3.51
CA LYS A 53 -6.87 14.80 -2.76
C LYS A 53 -6.71 15.74 -1.56
N ILE A 54 -6.94 17.03 -1.74
CA ILE A 54 -6.91 18.03 -0.67
C ILE A 54 -8.01 17.73 0.37
N ALA A 55 -9.24 17.46 -0.08
CA ALA A 55 -10.36 17.08 0.78
C ALA A 55 -10.03 15.85 1.63
N LYS A 56 -9.36 14.85 1.04
CA LYS A 56 -8.92 13.64 1.74
C LYS A 56 -7.89 13.96 2.82
N LEU A 57 -6.86 14.76 2.49
CA LEU A 57 -5.80 15.13 3.43
C LEU A 57 -6.37 15.77 4.70
N HIS A 58 -7.37 16.63 4.54
CA HIS A 58 -8.05 17.28 5.65
C HIS A 58 -9.21 16.47 6.23
N SER A 59 -9.46 15.26 5.73
CA SER A 59 -10.57 14.39 6.14
C SER A 59 -11.93 15.11 6.12
N THR A 60 -12.25 15.80 5.01
CA THR A 60 -13.48 16.58 4.84
C THR A 60 -14.75 15.72 4.83
N ASP A 61 -15.84 16.21 5.44
CA ASP A 61 -17.16 15.57 5.48
C ASP A 61 -18.01 15.91 4.24
N LEU A 62 -17.98 17.16 3.78
CA LEU A 62 -18.73 17.62 2.60
C LEU A 62 -17.84 18.46 1.67
N VAL A 63 -17.86 18.16 0.38
CA VAL A 63 -17.22 18.96 -0.68
C VAL A 63 -18.29 19.52 -1.62
N ILE A 64 -18.25 20.80 -1.93
CA ILE A 64 -19.17 21.44 -2.89
C ILE A 64 -18.41 22.06 -4.06
N PHE A 65 -18.87 21.74 -5.27
CA PHE A 65 -18.38 22.29 -6.52
C PHE A 65 -19.42 23.24 -7.18
N PRO A 66 -18.98 24.20 -8.02
CA PRO A 66 -19.86 25.14 -8.73
C PRO A 66 -20.82 24.48 -9.72
N GLU A 67 -21.88 25.17 -10.12
CA GLU A 67 -22.79 24.69 -11.19
C GLU A 67 -22.02 24.48 -12.51
N LEU A 68 -22.39 23.45 -13.30
CA LEU A 68 -21.72 23.04 -14.56
C LEU A 68 -20.26 22.55 -14.45
N SER A 69 -19.72 22.36 -13.25
CA SER A 69 -18.29 22.05 -13.06
C SER A 69 -17.90 20.58 -13.22
N ILE A 70 -18.82 19.63 -13.02
CA ILE A 70 -18.51 18.19 -13.03
C ILE A 70 -19.29 17.47 -14.14
N PRO A 71 -18.59 17.00 -15.20
CA PRO A 71 -19.20 16.17 -16.24
C PRO A 71 -19.71 14.84 -15.72
N GLU A 72 -20.80 14.33 -16.33
CA GLU A 72 -21.43 13.04 -15.96
C GLU A 72 -20.43 11.87 -15.97
N LYS A 73 -19.48 11.85 -16.90
CA LYS A 73 -18.46 10.78 -17.03
C LYS A 73 -17.50 10.67 -15.85
N ILE A 74 -17.35 11.72 -15.04
CA ILE A 74 -16.44 11.72 -13.89
C ILE A 74 -17.14 11.23 -12.61
N ILE A 75 -18.48 11.22 -12.60
CA ILE A 75 -19.29 10.89 -11.42
C ILE A 75 -18.97 9.53 -10.83
N GLU A 76 -18.72 8.50 -11.65
CA GLU A 76 -18.34 7.16 -11.17
C GLU A 76 -17.05 7.18 -10.35
N LYS A 77 -16.04 7.97 -10.75
CA LYS A 77 -14.78 8.11 -10.01
C LYS A 77 -14.97 8.85 -8.69
N ILE A 78 -15.84 9.86 -8.66
CA ILE A 78 -16.17 10.60 -7.43
C ILE A 78 -17.00 9.72 -6.50
N GLN A 79 -17.85 8.85 -7.05
CA GLN A 79 -18.64 7.88 -6.30
C GLN A 79 -17.74 6.92 -5.51
N GLU A 80 -16.72 6.35 -6.17
CA GLU A 80 -15.72 5.49 -5.51
C GLU A 80 -14.96 6.25 -4.42
N TRP A 81 -14.51 7.48 -4.70
CA TRP A 81 -13.83 8.32 -3.72
C TRP A 81 -14.71 8.64 -2.51
N SER A 82 -15.98 9.03 -2.73
CA SER A 82 -16.95 9.34 -1.67
C SER A 82 -17.23 8.13 -0.79
N LYS A 83 -17.33 6.93 -1.39
CA LYS A 83 -17.47 5.67 -0.66
C LYS A 83 -16.26 5.39 0.23
N GLU A 84 -15.05 5.54 -0.31
CA GLU A 84 -13.79 5.26 0.41
C GLU A 84 -13.49 6.30 1.50
N GLN A 85 -13.91 7.56 1.33
CA GLN A 85 -13.72 8.61 2.33
C GLN A 85 -14.90 8.76 3.30
N GLU A 86 -16.02 8.08 3.04
CA GLU A 86 -17.30 8.26 3.74
C GLU A 86 -17.78 9.73 3.78
N SER A 87 -17.57 10.44 2.68
CA SER A 87 -17.86 11.88 2.56
C SER A 87 -19.05 12.13 1.63
N ILE A 88 -19.61 13.34 1.73
CA ILE A 88 -20.63 13.87 0.83
C ILE A 88 -19.95 14.74 -0.24
N VAL A 89 -20.34 14.59 -1.50
CA VAL A 89 -19.87 15.45 -2.58
C VAL A 89 -21.07 16.01 -3.34
N ILE A 90 -21.18 17.34 -3.36
CA ILE A 90 -22.12 18.09 -4.19
C ILE A 90 -21.39 18.42 -5.49
N CYS A 91 -21.64 17.64 -6.54
CA CYS A 91 -20.87 17.67 -7.79
C CYS A 91 -21.26 18.83 -8.71
N GLY A 92 -21.69 19.98 -8.19
CA GLY A 92 -22.15 21.06 -9.05
C GLY A 92 -23.41 20.68 -9.83
N SER A 93 -23.44 20.88 -11.13
CA SER A 93 -24.51 20.37 -11.99
C SER A 93 -23.98 20.02 -13.39
N HIS A 94 -24.81 19.38 -14.20
CA HIS A 94 -24.59 19.25 -15.64
C HIS A 94 -25.93 19.21 -16.38
N TYR A 95 -25.89 19.52 -17.67
CA TYR A 95 -27.05 19.34 -18.53
C TYR A 95 -27.25 17.87 -18.86
N TYR A 96 -28.48 17.41 -18.70
CA TYR A 96 -28.91 16.05 -19.00
C TYR A 96 -30.11 16.09 -19.93
N LYS A 97 -30.08 15.26 -20.98
CA LYS A 97 -31.16 15.20 -21.96
C LYS A 97 -32.25 14.24 -21.48
N SER A 98 -33.40 14.78 -21.09
CA SER A 98 -34.59 14.04 -20.66
C SER A 98 -35.75 14.31 -21.60
N GLU A 99 -36.37 13.26 -22.15
CA GLU A 99 -37.52 13.38 -23.09
C GLU A 99 -37.22 14.31 -24.30
N GLY A 100 -35.97 14.36 -24.76
CA GLY A 100 -35.56 15.19 -25.90
C GLY A 100 -35.18 16.64 -25.55
N VAL A 101 -35.36 17.09 -24.31
CA VAL A 101 -35.05 18.45 -23.83
C VAL A 101 -33.98 18.40 -22.74
N PHE A 102 -33.17 19.46 -22.59
CA PHE A 102 -32.18 19.53 -21.52
C PHE A 102 -32.81 19.97 -20.18
N ILE A 103 -32.37 19.34 -19.10
CA ILE A 103 -32.56 19.80 -17.72
C ILE A 103 -31.17 19.98 -17.07
N SER A 104 -31.05 20.90 -16.12
CA SER A 104 -29.85 20.99 -15.27
C SER A 104 -30.08 20.16 -14.01
N ARG A 105 -29.20 19.20 -13.73
CA ARG A 105 -29.28 18.35 -12.53
C ARG A 105 -27.96 18.30 -11.80
N CYS A 106 -28.02 18.30 -10.47
CA CYS A 106 -26.88 18.20 -9.57
C CYS A 106 -26.80 16.78 -8.99
N PRO A 107 -25.69 16.05 -9.25
CA PRO A 107 -25.37 14.81 -8.55
C PRO A 107 -24.95 15.12 -7.10
N VAL A 108 -25.67 14.55 -6.15
CA VAL A 108 -25.35 14.57 -4.71
C VAL A 108 -24.92 13.17 -4.31
N ILE A 109 -23.63 12.99 -4.05
CA ILE A 109 -23.05 11.69 -3.71
C ILE A 109 -22.90 11.59 -2.20
N VAL A 110 -23.59 10.64 -1.56
CA VAL A 110 -23.54 10.40 -0.11
C VAL A 110 -22.97 9.00 0.14
N LYS A 111 -21.72 8.92 0.63
CA LYS A 111 -21.01 7.65 0.87
C LYS A 111 -21.05 6.69 -0.33
N GLY A 112 -20.91 7.23 -1.54
CA GLY A 112 -20.98 6.50 -2.80
C GLY A 112 -22.39 6.24 -3.34
N ASN A 113 -23.47 6.65 -2.67
CA ASN A 113 -24.81 6.62 -3.26
C ASN A 113 -25.09 7.93 -4.00
N VAL A 114 -25.50 7.85 -5.27
CA VAL A 114 -25.75 9.03 -6.10
C VAL A 114 -27.24 9.38 -6.10
N PHE A 115 -27.54 10.61 -5.71
CA PHE A 115 -28.87 11.20 -5.79
C PHE A 115 -28.85 12.38 -6.76
N PHE A 116 -29.99 12.73 -7.35
CA PHE A 116 -30.09 13.85 -8.29
C PHE A 116 -31.15 14.85 -7.84
N THR A 117 -30.73 16.08 -7.58
CA THR A 117 -31.60 17.26 -7.46
C THR A 117 -31.62 18.00 -8.79
N GLU A 118 -32.73 18.61 -9.17
CA GLU A 118 -32.90 19.24 -10.48
C GLU A 118 -33.17 20.74 -10.34
N LYS A 119 -32.71 21.53 -11.32
CA LYS A 119 -32.92 22.98 -11.36
C LYS A 119 -34.35 23.26 -11.77
N VAL A 120 -35.16 23.80 -10.86
CA VAL A 120 -36.60 24.03 -11.11
C VAL A 120 -36.87 25.40 -11.71
N SER A 121 -36.03 26.39 -11.40
CA SER A 121 -36.12 27.76 -11.89
C SER A 121 -34.95 28.08 -12.83
N PRO A 122 -35.09 27.84 -14.15
CA PRO A 122 -34.07 28.20 -15.14
C PRO A 122 -33.74 29.70 -15.14
N SER A 123 -32.45 30.02 -15.22
CA SER A 123 -32.02 31.41 -15.37
C SER A 123 -32.41 31.96 -16.74
N PRO A 124 -32.53 33.30 -16.90
CA PRO A 124 -32.88 33.89 -18.19
C PRO A 124 -31.93 33.52 -19.34
N ILE A 125 -30.65 33.29 -19.06
CA ILE A 125 -29.61 32.98 -20.07
C ILE A 125 -29.75 31.54 -20.58
N GLU A 126 -30.34 30.64 -19.81
CA GLU A 126 -30.53 29.24 -20.19
C GLU A 126 -31.84 28.98 -20.94
N LYS A 127 -32.68 30.01 -21.13
CA LYS A 127 -33.95 29.92 -21.85
C LYS A 127 -33.75 30.23 -23.34
N SER A 128 -34.29 29.38 -24.21
CA SER A 128 -34.33 29.62 -25.66
C SER A 128 -35.77 29.81 -26.14
N PRO A 129 -36.03 30.74 -27.08
CA PRO A 129 -37.31 30.83 -27.77
C PRO A 129 -37.51 29.69 -28.79
N ILE A 130 -36.46 28.94 -29.14
CA ILE A 130 -36.53 27.83 -30.10
C ILE A 130 -36.98 26.56 -29.37
N LYS A 131 -38.05 25.93 -29.87
CA LYS A 131 -38.66 24.74 -29.26
C LYS A 131 -37.66 23.57 -29.26
N GLY A 132 -37.23 23.15 -28.06
CA GLY A 132 -36.26 22.06 -27.86
C GLY A 132 -34.83 22.54 -27.56
N GLU A 133 -34.57 23.85 -27.63
CA GLU A 133 -33.31 24.47 -27.20
C GLU A 133 -33.44 25.09 -25.80
N GLY A 134 -32.31 25.36 -25.14
CA GLY A 134 -32.28 25.79 -23.74
C GLY A 134 -32.68 24.68 -22.75
N ILE A 135 -32.89 25.05 -21.49
CA ILE A 135 -33.31 24.11 -20.44
C ILE A 135 -34.79 24.23 -20.08
N LYS A 136 -35.40 23.11 -19.71
CA LYS A 136 -36.71 23.03 -19.06
C LYS A 136 -36.56 22.97 -17.55
N SER A 137 -37.56 23.47 -16.82
CA SER A 137 -37.67 23.28 -15.38
C SER A 137 -37.66 21.80 -15.01
N GLY A 138 -36.80 21.47 -14.05
CA GLY A 138 -36.78 20.19 -13.35
C GLY A 138 -38.06 19.96 -12.53
N LYS A 139 -38.22 18.75 -12.02
CA LYS A 139 -39.41 18.31 -11.30
C LYS A 139 -39.20 18.19 -9.79
N LYS A 140 -37.94 18.03 -9.34
CA LYS A 140 -37.62 17.65 -7.96
C LYS A 140 -36.42 18.39 -7.37
N ILE A 141 -36.53 18.77 -6.10
CA ILE A 141 -35.44 19.25 -5.26
C ILE A 141 -35.30 18.30 -4.08
N LEU A 142 -34.06 17.92 -3.74
CA LEU A 142 -33.81 16.97 -2.65
C LEU A 142 -33.49 17.67 -1.33
N LYS A 143 -34.14 17.21 -0.25
CA LYS A 143 -33.83 17.53 1.14
C LYS A 143 -33.37 16.26 1.85
N PHE A 144 -32.19 16.30 2.47
CA PHE A 144 -31.63 15.18 3.21
C PHE A 144 -31.79 15.42 4.71
N ILE A 145 -32.39 14.44 5.41
CA ILE A 145 -32.59 14.48 6.86
C ILE A 145 -31.84 13.35 7.56
N ASN A 146 -31.56 13.53 8.85
CA ASN A 146 -30.82 12.58 9.69
C ASN A 146 -29.48 12.19 9.05
N SER A 147 -28.73 13.19 8.55
CA SER A 147 -27.39 13.00 8.01
C SER A 147 -26.32 13.23 9.10
N PHE A 148 -25.15 12.62 8.93
CA PHE A 148 -24.03 12.83 9.85
C PHE A 148 -23.51 14.27 9.90
N ILE A 149 -23.79 15.11 8.89
CA ILE A 149 -23.44 16.53 8.88
C ILE A 149 -24.59 17.45 9.34
N GLY A 150 -25.76 16.88 9.67
CA GLY A 150 -27.00 17.63 9.87
C GLY A 150 -27.91 17.65 8.64
N ASP A 151 -29.10 18.21 8.78
CA ASP A 151 -30.09 18.26 7.71
C ASP A 151 -29.66 19.28 6.66
N PHE A 152 -29.66 18.88 5.37
CA PHE A 152 -29.16 19.73 4.30
C PHE A 152 -29.95 19.61 3.01
N ALA A 153 -29.82 20.64 2.17
CA ALA A 153 -30.42 20.67 0.84
C ALA A 153 -29.50 21.34 -0.17
N VAL A 154 -29.81 21.16 -1.46
CA VAL A 154 -29.04 21.72 -2.56
C VAL A 154 -29.98 22.50 -3.48
N LEU A 155 -29.72 23.80 -3.67
CA LEU A 155 -30.45 24.68 -4.59
C LEU A 155 -29.49 25.17 -5.68
N ILE A 156 -29.81 24.92 -6.95
CA ILE A 156 -28.90 25.19 -8.06
C ILE A 156 -29.09 26.65 -8.53
N CYS A 157 -28.10 27.49 -8.28
CA CYS A 157 -28.04 28.89 -8.71
C CYS A 157 -29.36 29.64 -8.51
N SER A 158 -30.10 29.94 -9.59
CA SER A 158 -31.36 30.70 -9.56
C SER A 158 -32.47 30.08 -8.72
N ASP A 159 -32.44 28.77 -8.44
CA ASP A 159 -33.40 28.16 -7.49
C ASP A 159 -33.33 28.81 -6.11
N TYR A 160 -32.16 29.26 -5.68
CA TYR A 160 -31.96 29.92 -4.40
C TYR A 160 -32.69 31.27 -4.29
N LEU A 161 -32.88 31.96 -5.42
CA LEU A 161 -33.57 33.25 -5.46
C LEU A 161 -35.10 33.10 -5.48
N ASP A 162 -35.63 31.88 -5.64
CA ASP A 162 -37.07 31.63 -5.65
C ASP A 162 -37.63 31.47 -4.23
N GLU A 163 -38.46 32.42 -3.82
CA GLU A 163 -39.07 32.44 -2.49
C GLU A 163 -40.09 31.33 -2.25
N ASN A 164 -40.74 30.81 -3.30
CA ASN A 164 -41.67 29.70 -3.16
C ASN A 164 -40.90 28.41 -2.89
N ILE A 165 -39.79 28.18 -3.60
CA ILE A 165 -38.90 27.04 -3.37
C ILE A 165 -38.36 27.06 -1.94
N LYS A 166 -37.86 28.21 -1.46
CA LYS A 166 -37.33 28.33 -0.10
C LYS A 166 -38.38 28.12 0.99
N LYS A 167 -39.62 28.55 0.77
CA LYS A 167 -40.74 28.29 1.68
C LYS A 167 -41.12 26.81 1.71
N GLU A 168 -41.23 26.16 0.56
CA GLU A 168 -41.54 24.71 0.47
C GLU A 168 -40.42 23.85 1.09
N LEU A 169 -39.16 24.27 0.94
CA LEU A 169 -38.00 23.57 1.50
C LEU A 169 -37.93 23.65 3.04
N ASP A 170 -38.58 24.66 3.61
CA ASP A 170 -38.52 25.04 5.03
C ASP A 170 -37.07 25.24 5.50
N LEU A 171 -36.46 26.36 5.10
CA LEU A 171 -35.08 26.70 5.48
C LEU A 171 -34.81 26.68 6.98
N LYS A 172 -35.84 26.90 7.83
CA LYS A 172 -35.67 26.89 9.30
C LYS A 172 -35.30 25.51 9.84
N SER A 173 -35.68 24.45 9.14
CA SER A 173 -35.36 23.07 9.50
C SER A 173 -33.96 22.62 9.07
N LEU A 174 -33.24 23.41 8.26
CA LEU A 174 -31.94 23.00 7.74
C LEU A 174 -30.77 23.41 8.65
N ASP A 175 -29.75 22.56 8.67
CA ASP A 175 -28.44 22.87 9.24
C ASP A 175 -27.52 23.51 8.19
N LEU A 176 -27.51 22.96 6.97
CA LEU A 176 -26.69 23.45 5.86
C LEU A 176 -27.51 23.63 4.58
N LEU A 177 -27.18 24.67 3.82
CA LEU A 177 -27.70 24.89 2.47
C LEU A 177 -26.54 25.00 1.49
N CYS A 178 -26.51 24.13 0.49
CA CYS A 178 -25.50 24.12 -0.56
C CYS A 178 -26.03 24.82 -1.81
N VAL A 179 -25.32 25.85 -2.28
CA VAL A 179 -25.73 26.67 -3.42
C VAL A 179 -24.65 26.64 -4.50
N PRO A 180 -24.56 25.58 -5.31
CA PRO A 180 -23.70 25.56 -6.50
C PRO A 180 -24.22 26.56 -7.53
N SER A 181 -23.34 27.44 -8.01
CA SER A 181 -23.70 28.58 -8.84
C SER A 181 -22.75 28.78 -10.01
N PHE A 182 -23.27 29.37 -11.09
CA PHE A 182 -22.48 29.93 -12.17
C PHE A 182 -23.12 31.26 -12.61
N GLN A 183 -22.70 32.34 -11.98
CA GLN A 183 -23.36 33.66 -12.10
C GLN A 183 -22.39 34.83 -11.86
N ARG A 184 -22.74 36.03 -12.34
CA ARG A 184 -21.86 37.23 -12.35
C ARG A 184 -22.18 38.34 -11.34
N ASP A 185 -23.27 38.23 -10.59
CA ASP A 185 -23.74 39.20 -9.59
C ASP A 185 -23.86 38.53 -8.21
N SER A 186 -22.72 38.11 -7.65
CA SER A 186 -22.70 37.43 -6.34
C SER A 186 -23.24 38.31 -5.22
N GLN A 187 -23.23 39.63 -5.39
CA GLN A 187 -23.73 40.57 -4.39
C GLN A 187 -25.23 40.37 -4.10
N LEU A 188 -26.04 40.12 -5.14
CA LEU A 188 -27.46 39.80 -4.97
C LEU A 188 -27.66 38.55 -4.10
N TYR A 189 -26.89 37.49 -4.38
CA TYR A 189 -26.92 36.23 -3.63
C TYR A 189 -26.47 36.44 -2.18
N HIS A 190 -25.34 37.12 -1.98
CA HIS A 190 -24.77 37.40 -0.67
C HIS A 190 -25.74 38.19 0.22
N ASN A 191 -26.41 39.21 -0.34
CA ASN A 191 -27.42 39.98 0.38
C ASN A 191 -28.60 39.11 0.83
N ARG A 192 -29.08 38.19 -0.04
CA ARG A 192 -30.16 37.27 0.33
C ARG A 192 -29.71 36.25 1.39
N MET A 193 -28.50 35.72 1.27
CA MET A 193 -27.89 34.82 2.26
C MET A 193 -27.79 35.46 3.63
N ASN A 194 -27.48 36.76 3.69
CA ASN A 194 -27.47 37.51 4.93
C ASN A 194 -28.83 37.50 5.63
N ILE A 195 -29.88 37.81 4.87
CA ILE A 195 -31.27 37.85 5.36
C ILE A 195 -31.71 36.47 5.83
N ASP A 196 -31.42 35.42 5.05
CA ASP A 196 -31.83 34.06 5.36
C ASP A 196 -31.08 33.51 6.60
N CYS A 197 -29.82 33.91 6.82
CA CYS A 197 -29.09 33.62 8.05
C CYS A 197 -29.68 34.33 9.28
N GLU A 198 -30.03 35.61 9.16
CA GLU A 198 -30.62 36.41 10.26
C GLU A 198 -31.99 35.87 10.68
N ASN A 199 -32.82 35.52 9.69
CA ASN A 199 -34.17 35.00 9.90
C ASN A 199 -34.22 33.56 10.43
N SER A 200 -33.10 32.84 10.40
CA SER A 200 -33.03 31.45 10.89
C SER A 200 -32.97 31.40 12.41
N GLU A 201 -34.08 30.99 13.04
CA GLU A 201 -34.22 30.89 14.50
C GLU A 201 -33.15 29.97 15.14
N LEU A 202 -32.88 28.83 14.52
CA LEU A 202 -31.88 27.85 14.99
C LEU A 202 -30.48 28.09 14.39
N GLY A 203 -30.34 29.05 13.48
CA GLY A 203 -29.14 29.28 12.68
C GLY A 203 -29.01 28.29 11.51
N ILE A 204 -28.38 28.73 10.43
CA ILE A 204 -28.10 27.95 9.22
C ILE A 204 -26.72 28.34 8.69
N TYR A 205 -26.00 27.38 8.11
CA TYR A 205 -24.81 27.65 7.30
C TYR A 205 -25.15 27.58 5.81
N ILE A 206 -24.76 28.58 5.03
CA ILE A 206 -24.96 28.59 3.58
C ILE A 206 -23.61 28.53 2.88
N LEU A 207 -23.40 27.49 2.07
CA LEU A 207 -22.18 27.21 1.34
C LEU A 207 -22.38 27.61 -0.11
N TYR A 208 -21.71 28.69 -0.52
CA TYR A 208 -21.82 29.26 -1.86
C TYR A 208 -20.57 28.95 -2.67
N SER A 209 -20.74 28.20 -3.76
CA SER A 209 -19.67 27.78 -4.66
C SER A 209 -19.96 28.29 -6.06
N ASN A 210 -19.10 29.15 -6.59
CA ASN A 210 -19.31 29.82 -7.88
C ASN A 210 -18.10 29.64 -8.80
N PHE A 211 -18.33 29.75 -10.11
CA PHE A 211 -17.26 29.85 -11.11
C PHE A 211 -16.69 31.26 -11.15
N LYS A 212 -15.39 31.36 -11.42
CA LYS A 212 -14.67 32.61 -11.66
C LYS A 212 -14.36 32.78 -13.16
N GLU A 213 -14.76 33.91 -13.73
CA GLU A 213 -14.68 34.29 -15.14
C GLU A 213 -15.03 35.78 -15.32
N THR A 214 -14.60 36.43 -16.39
CA THR A 214 -14.81 37.88 -16.56
C THR A 214 -16.21 38.30 -17.04
N ASN A 215 -17.00 37.41 -17.64
CA ASN A 215 -18.27 37.71 -18.32
C ASN A 215 -19.51 37.05 -17.68
N TYR A 216 -19.39 35.81 -17.21
CA TYR A 216 -20.49 34.93 -16.80
C TYR A 216 -20.44 34.52 -15.32
N GLY A 217 -19.26 34.56 -14.68
CA GLY A 217 -19.05 34.05 -13.33
C GLY A 217 -18.14 34.95 -12.48
N ASP A 218 -18.62 35.76 -11.54
CA ASP A 218 -17.75 36.71 -10.82
C ASP A 218 -16.88 36.07 -9.72
N GLY A 219 -16.93 34.75 -9.57
CA GLY A 219 -16.30 34.05 -8.45
C GLY A 219 -16.99 34.42 -7.15
N ASN A 220 -16.21 34.92 -6.18
CA ASN A 220 -16.72 35.31 -4.86
C ASN A 220 -17.48 34.19 -4.14
N SER A 221 -17.01 32.96 -4.31
CA SER A 221 -17.44 31.83 -3.47
C SER A 221 -17.29 32.22 -2.00
N SER A 222 -18.20 31.77 -1.15
CA SER A 222 -18.32 32.31 0.20
C SER A 222 -19.05 31.36 1.15
N LEU A 223 -18.90 31.64 2.44
CA LEU A 223 -19.59 30.93 3.51
C LEU A 223 -20.34 31.94 4.37
N PHE A 224 -21.62 31.66 4.63
CA PHE A 224 -22.47 32.47 5.49
C PHE A 224 -22.92 31.70 6.73
N GLY A 225 -23.11 32.42 7.83
CA GLY A 225 -23.68 31.91 9.06
C GLY A 225 -23.69 32.96 10.17
N LEU A 226 -24.38 32.67 11.26
CA LEU A 226 -24.38 33.52 12.44
C LEU A 226 -23.10 33.27 13.25
N MET A 227 -22.41 34.33 13.65
CA MET A 227 -21.22 34.22 14.51
C MET A 227 -21.18 35.39 15.50
N ASP A 228 -20.55 35.14 16.65
CA ASP A 228 -20.29 36.16 17.65
C ASP A 228 -19.40 37.29 17.08
N LYS A 229 -19.73 38.52 17.47
CA LYS A 229 -19.10 39.74 16.96
C LYS A 229 -17.57 39.73 17.16
N LEU A 230 -17.08 39.29 18.31
CA LEU A 230 -15.65 39.27 18.63
C LEU A 230 -14.87 38.36 17.67
N PHE A 231 -15.43 37.21 17.31
CA PHE A 231 -14.80 36.32 16.33
C PHE A 231 -14.95 36.85 14.90
N SER A 232 -16.08 37.49 14.56
CA SER A 232 -16.29 38.06 13.22
C SER A 232 -15.30 39.19 12.93
N GLU A 233 -15.00 40.02 13.93
CA GLU A 233 -13.98 41.06 13.85
C GLU A 233 -12.58 40.47 13.69
N LYS A 234 -12.28 39.33 14.31
CA LYS A 234 -11.01 38.60 14.07
C LYS A 234 -10.89 38.10 12.63
N LEU A 235 -11.96 37.55 12.04
CA LEU A 235 -11.94 37.11 10.64
C LEU A 235 -11.73 38.29 9.68
N LYS A 236 -12.35 39.44 10.00
CA LYS A 236 -12.14 40.68 9.25
C LYS A 236 -10.72 41.20 9.37
N ALA A 237 -10.16 41.21 10.58
CA ALA A 237 -8.77 41.62 10.82
C ALA A 237 -7.77 40.71 10.09
N ALA A 238 -8.07 39.41 9.98
CA ALA A 238 -7.30 38.46 9.20
C ALA A 238 -7.57 38.51 7.68
N ASN A 239 -8.41 39.45 7.23
CA ASN A 239 -8.75 39.68 5.83
C ASN A 239 -9.35 38.44 5.14
N TYR A 240 -10.16 37.66 5.87
CA TYR A 240 -10.92 36.52 5.35
C TYR A 240 -12.36 36.90 4.92
N THR A 241 -12.84 38.02 5.42
CA THR A 241 -14.14 38.61 5.07
C THR A 241 -14.05 40.13 5.25
N ASP A 242 -14.88 40.88 4.53
CA ASP A 242 -15.08 42.32 4.71
C ASP A 242 -16.23 42.63 5.70
N LEU A 243 -17.01 41.60 6.07
CA LEU A 243 -18.30 41.70 6.78
C LEU A 243 -19.34 42.55 6.03
N ILE A 244 -19.32 42.52 4.69
CA ILE A 244 -20.28 43.18 3.82
C ILE A 244 -20.90 42.15 2.88
N PRO A 245 -22.01 41.51 3.25
CA PRO A 245 -22.83 41.77 4.43
C PRO A 245 -22.34 41.02 5.69
N ASP A 246 -22.90 41.34 6.86
CA ASP A 246 -22.31 41.03 8.18
C ASP A 246 -22.27 39.54 8.54
N LYS A 247 -23.13 38.69 7.95
CA LYS A 247 -23.13 37.23 8.16
C LYS A 247 -22.18 36.48 7.25
N LYS A 248 -21.42 37.18 6.40
CA LYS A 248 -20.41 36.59 5.53
C LYS A 248 -19.18 36.22 6.35
N LEU A 249 -19.04 34.94 6.69
CA LEU A 249 -17.94 34.43 7.50
C LEU A 249 -16.63 34.34 6.71
N PHE A 250 -16.72 34.04 5.41
CA PHE A 250 -15.57 33.98 4.51
C PHE A 250 -15.96 34.38 3.09
N GLN A 251 -15.05 35.05 2.38
CA GLN A 251 -15.15 35.29 0.95
C GLN A 251 -13.83 34.95 0.25
N PHE A 252 -13.94 34.26 -0.88
CA PHE A 252 -12.81 33.97 -1.74
C PHE A 252 -12.26 35.26 -2.35
N LYS A 253 -10.93 35.37 -2.38
CA LYS A 253 -10.24 36.40 -3.17
C LYS A 253 -10.06 35.89 -4.60
N ASN A 254 -9.65 36.76 -5.52
CA ASN A 254 -9.46 36.43 -6.94
C ASN A 254 -8.57 35.19 -7.19
N GLU A 255 -7.67 34.87 -6.27
CA GLU A 255 -6.73 33.75 -6.39
C GLU A 255 -7.11 32.53 -5.54
N SER A 256 -8.21 32.62 -4.77
CA SER A 256 -8.68 31.52 -3.94
C SER A 256 -9.39 30.47 -4.80
N GLU A 257 -9.07 29.19 -4.58
CA GLU A 257 -9.68 28.05 -5.28
C GLU A 257 -10.39 27.11 -4.32
N TYR A 258 -10.02 27.12 -3.04
CA TYR A 258 -10.79 26.41 -2.03
C TYR A 258 -10.75 27.07 -0.64
N LEU A 259 -11.74 26.68 0.16
CA LEU A 259 -11.85 26.93 1.59
C LEU A 259 -12.12 25.59 2.27
N ILE A 260 -11.41 25.29 3.34
CA ILE A 260 -11.72 24.19 4.27
C ILE A 260 -11.96 24.78 5.65
N ALA A 261 -13.12 24.46 6.23
CA ALA A 261 -13.51 24.95 7.55
C ALA A 261 -14.29 23.91 8.36
N ASP A 262 -14.16 23.98 9.68
CA ASP A 262 -15.02 23.25 10.62
C ASP A 262 -16.19 24.13 11.05
N LEU A 263 -17.39 23.56 10.97
CA LEU A 263 -18.65 24.19 11.36
C LEU A 263 -19.24 23.45 12.56
N ASN A 264 -19.66 24.17 13.60
CA ASN A 264 -20.32 23.58 14.76
C ASN A 264 -21.84 23.50 14.52
N ILE A 265 -22.34 22.27 14.34
CA ILE A 265 -23.75 22.05 13.94
C ILE A 265 -24.70 22.14 15.14
N ASN A 266 -24.18 22.00 16.35
CA ASN A 266 -24.97 22.17 17.57
C ASN A 266 -25.07 23.65 18.00
N ASN A 267 -24.15 24.50 17.56
CA ASN A 267 -24.05 25.90 17.94
C ASN A 267 -24.05 26.85 16.72
N LYS A 268 -24.97 26.62 15.78
CA LYS A 268 -25.13 27.44 14.56
C LYS A 268 -25.51 28.90 14.88
N ARG A 269 -26.23 29.13 15.98
CA ARG A 269 -26.62 30.46 16.50
C ARG A 269 -26.02 30.69 17.89
N PRO A 270 -24.80 31.24 18.00
CA PRO A 270 -24.18 31.49 19.29
C PRO A 270 -24.92 32.58 20.09
N PHE A 271 -25.09 32.36 21.40
CA PHE A 271 -25.67 33.34 22.34
C PHE A 271 -24.69 34.47 22.67
N ALA A 272 -25.20 35.69 22.86
CA ALA A 272 -24.41 36.93 23.02
C ALA A 272 -23.64 37.10 24.35
N ASN A 273 -24.00 36.36 25.42
CA ASN A 273 -23.37 36.50 26.75
C ASN A 273 -22.28 35.45 26.97
N ARG A 274 -21.09 35.62 26.38
CA ARG A 274 -20.02 34.62 26.40
C ARG A 274 -18.69 35.14 26.98
N ASN A 275 -17.90 34.22 27.56
CA ASN A 275 -16.60 34.46 28.19
C ASN A 275 -15.44 33.88 27.34
N ILE A 276 -14.19 34.11 27.75
CA ILE A 276 -12.98 33.72 27.00
C ILE A 276 -12.89 32.20 26.76
N SER A 277 -13.60 31.36 27.52
CA SER A 277 -13.59 29.90 27.41
C SER A 277 -14.52 29.30 26.34
N THR A 278 -15.40 30.08 25.70
CA THR A 278 -16.28 29.53 24.66
C THR A 278 -15.60 29.48 23.29
N GLU A 279 -15.57 28.28 22.69
CA GLU A 279 -15.06 28.05 21.34
C GLU A 279 -15.97 28.69 20.27
N PRO A 280 -15.39 29.18 19.14
CA PRO A 280 -16.16 29.70 18.04
C PRO A 280 -16.89 28.57 17.31
N ASN A 281 -18.01 28.91 16.66
CA ASN A 281 -18.79 27.96 15.87
C ASN A 281 -18.28 27.80 14.42
N PHE A 282 -17.24 28.54 14.04
CA PHE A 282 -16.55 28.47 12.76
C PHE A 282 -15.04 28.50 12.99
N HIS A 283 -14.32 27.56 12.38
CA HIS A 283 -12.86 27.53 12.36
C HIS A 283 -12.34 27.32 10.94
N LEU A 284 -11.50 28.26 10.48
CA LEU A 284 -10.78 28.11 9.22
C LEU A 284 -9.64 27.10 9.39
N ILE A 285 -9.57 26.08 8.53
CA ILE A 285 -8.53 25.05 8.55
C ILE A 285 -7.48 25.29 7.48
N SER A 286 -7.91 25.56 6.24
CA SER A 286 -6.99 25.75 5.11
C SER A 286 -7.64 26.55 3.98
N THR A 287 -6.83 27.35 3.28
CA THR A 287 -7.16 28.03 2.02
C THR A 287 -5.87 28.34 1.26
N ASN A 288 -5.92 28.43 -0.06
CA ASN A 288 -4.73 28.46 -0.93
C ASN A 288 -4.16 29.86 -1.23
N THR A 289 -4.50 30.90 -0.46
CA THR A 289 -4.03 32.27 -0.77
C THR A 289 -2.49 32.38 -0.74
N GLN A 290 -1.92 32.61 -1.94
CA GLN A 290 -0.55 32.99 -2.30
C GLN A 290 0.62 32.25 -1.62
N THR A 291 0.87 31.02 -2.04
CA THR A 291 2.22 30.55 -2.41
C THR A 291 2.09 29.17 -3.05
N LYS A 292 2.75 28.94 -4.20
CA LYS A 292 3.15 27.62 -4.77
C LYS A 292 2.38 27.08 -5.98
N ASN A 293 2.70 27.61 -7.16
CA ASN A 293 2.48 26.89 -8.42
C ASN A 293 3.64 25.92 -8.77
N LYS A 294 4.85 26.13 -8.23
CA LYS A 294 6.01 25.22 -8.44
C LYS A 294 6.09 24.08 -7.41
N ASP A 295 5.79 24.32 -6.14
CA ASP A 295 5.87 23.26 -5.12
C ASP A 295 4.77 22.23 -5.31
N LEU A 296 3.61 22.63 -5.83
CA LEU A 296 2.52 21.72 -6.13
C LEU A 296 2.91 20.77 -7.27
N ALA A 297 3.57 21.29 -8.33
CA ALA A 297 4.12 20.47 -9.41
C ALA A 297 5.23 19.51 -8.94
N PHE A 298 6.09 19.95 -8.00
CA PHE A 298 7.08 19.08 -7.36
C PHE A 298 6.39 17.93 -6.60
N ILE A 299 5.47 18.26 -5.69
CA ILE A 299 4.74 17.29 -4.86
C ILE A 299 3.92 16.30 -5.68
N GLN A 300 3.33 16.76 -6.80
CA GLN A 300 2.64 15.90 -7.76
C GLN A 300 3.59 14.87 -8.39
N LYS A 301 4.82 15.26 -8.74
CA LYS A 301 5.80 14.34 -9.35
C LYS A 301 6.37 13.32 -8.37
N VAL A 302 6.69 13.71 -7.13
CA VAL A 302 7.27 12.78 -6.12
C VAL A 302 6.23 11.89 -5.41
N SER A 303 4.93 12.03 -5.70
CA SER A 303 3.83 11.18 -5.18
C SER A 303 3.77 11.06 -3.65
N HIS A 304 4.30 12.05 -2.91
CA HIS A 304 4.31 12.12 -1.44
C HIS A 304 3.73 13.46 -1.00
N ASP A 305 2.51 13.46 -0.46
CA ASP A 305 1.72 14.66 -0.15
C ASP A 305 1.81 15.06 1.32
N ASP A 306 3.03 15.24 1.82
CA ASP A 306 3.26 15.69 3.18
C ASP A 306 3.38 17.22 3.24
N GLU A 307 2.60 17.88 4.10
CA GLU A 307 2.69 19.34 4.31
C GLU A 307 4.11 19.80 4.68
N ARG A 308 4.88 18.96 5.36
CA ARG A 308 6.27 19.26 5.74
C ARG A 308 7.14 19.51 4.51
N TYR A 309 6.94 18.74 3.44
CA TYR A 309 7.70 18.91 2.20
C TYR A 309 7.17 20.06 1.34
N LYS A 310 5.87 20.38 1.44
CA LYS A 310 5.32 21.61 0.83
C LYS A 310 6.00 22.84 1.40
N ARG A 311 6.25 22.88 2.71
CA ARG A 311 6.91 24.01 3.40
C ARG A 311 8.41 23.81 3.58
N ILE A 312 9.03 22.95 2.77
CA ILE A 312 10.43 22.59 2.97
C ILE A 312 11.35 23.81 2.87
N ASP A 313 11.10 24.79 2.01
CA ASP A 313 11.96 25.98 1.93
C ASP A 313 11.86 26.87 3.16
N GLU A 314 10.67 26.94 3.74
CA GLU A 314 10.39 27.73 4.94
C GLU A 314 11.01 27.05 6.17
N LEU A 315 10.82 25.73 6.30
CA LEU A 315 11.14 24.95 7.49
C LEU A 315 12.55 24.34 7.48
N TYR A 316 13.16 24.13 6.32
CA TYR A 316 14.44 23.44 6.23
C TYR A 316 15.57 24.27 6.82
N VAL A 317 16.44 23.58 7.55
CA VAL A 317 17.70 24.10 8.07
C VAL A 317 18.79 23.19 7.52
N PHE A 318 19.81 23.80 6.92
CA PHE A 318 20.91 23.05 6.30
C PHE A 318 21.74 22.36 7.38
N PRO A 319 21.96 21.03 7.29
CA PRO A 319 22.93 20.35 8.14
C PRO A 319 24.35 20.81 7.81
N VAL A 320 25.29 20.63 8.74
CA VAL A 320 26.69 21.07 8.57
C VAL A 320 27.33 20.47 7.32
N GLU A 321 27.00 19.22 7.01
CA GLU A 321 27.55 18.44 5.90
C GLU A 321 26.83 18.69 4.56
N TYR A 322 25.90 19.66 4.48
CA TYR A 322 25.08 19.85 3.28
C TYR A 322 25.91 20.14 2.03
N SER A 323 26.91 21.02 2.13
CA SER A 323 27.82 21.34 1.02
C SER A 323 28.59 20.11 0.53
N ASP A 324 29.07 19.29 1.46
CA ASP A 324 29.77 18.04 1.16
C ASP A 324 28.85 17.02 0.47
N ILE A 325 27.58 16.94 0.88
CA ILE A 325 26.57 16.07 0.27
C ILE A 325 26.34 16.47 -1.20
N ILE A 326 26.14 17.77 -1.47
CA ILE A 326 25.96 18.28 -2.84
C ILE A 326 27.22 18.06 -3.69
N ASN A 327 28.39 18.44 -3.20
CA ASN A 327 29.67 18.25 -3.90
C ASN A 327 29.92 16.78 -4.28
N THR A 328 29.50 15.86 -3.42
CA THR A 328 29.60 14.42 -3.68
C THR A 328 28.64 13.98 -4.78
N LEU A 329 27.38 14.42 -4.71
CA LEU A 329 26.35 14.10 -5.70
C LEU A 329 26.71 14.65 -7.09
N GLU A 330 27.29 15.85 -7.14
CA GLU A 330 27.74 16.46 -8.40
C GLU A 330 28.90 15.69 -9.04
N LYS A 331 29.92 15.30 -8.25
CA LYS A 331 31.12 14.62 -8.76
C LYS A 331 30.90 13.15 -9.11
N LYS A 332 30.09 12.43 -8.33
CA LYS A 332 29.97 10.97 -8.45
C LYS A 332 28.61 10.49 -8.96
N ASN A 333 27.66 11.40 -9.23
CA ASN A 333 26.28 11.07 -9.59
C ASN A 333 25.49 10.27 -8.53
N ILE A 334 26.09 9.93 -7.40
CA ILE A 334 25.47 9.15 -6.32
C ILE A 334 25.95 9.61 -4.93
N VAL A 335 25.02 9.68 -3.96
CA VAL A 335 25.34 9.98 -2.56
C VAL A 335 24.53 9.12 -1.59
N PHE A 336 25.20 8.66 -0.52
CA PHE A 336 24.57 7.94 0.58
C PHE A 336 24.47 8.83 1.83
N ILE A 337 23.25 9.01 2.32
CA ILE A 337 22.94 9.78 3.53
C ILE A 337 22.53 8.80 4.64
N VAL A 338 23.40 8.61 5.62
CA VAL A 338 23.25 7.58 6.67
C VAL A 338 23.11 8.23 8.04
N GLY A 339 22.58 7.50 9.01
CA GLY A 339 22.57 7.91 10.41
C GLY A 339 21.31 7.47 11.16
N ASP A 340 21.17 7.90 12.41
CA ASP A 340 20.12 7.43 13.31
C ASP A 340 18.72 7.92 12.90
N PRO A 341 17.63 7.26 13.32
CA PRO A 341 16.27 7.76 13.10
C PRO A 341 16.11 9.21 13.62
N GLY A 342 15.40 10.05 12.87
CA GLY A 342 15.07 11.40 13.32
C GLY A 342 16.14 12.49 13.13
N ILE A 343 17.31 12.18 12.56
CA ILE A 343 18.37 13.18 12.29
C ILE A 343 18.13 14.04 11.04
N GLY A 344 17.02 13.84 10.31
CA GLY A 344 16.67 14.66 9.14
C GLY A 344 17.10 14.10 7.77
N LYS A 345 17.55 12.84 7.67
CA LYS A 345 17.99 12.22 6.39
C LYS A 345 16.99 12.37 5.24
N THR A 346 15.74 11.93 5.46
CA THR A 346 14.66 12.05 4.47
C THR A 346 14.39 13.53 4.14
N TYR A 347 14.43 14.40 5.15
CA TYR A 347 14.21 15.84 4.97
C TYR A 347 15.29 16.47 4.07
N THR A 348 16.56 16.09 4.28
CA THR A 348 17.69 16.51 3.44
C THR A 348 17.58 15.96 2.02
N ALA A 349 17.26 14.67 1.85
CA ALA A 349 17.09 14.06 0.54
C ALA A 349 15.97 14.74 -0.28
N VAL A 350 14.83 15.04 0.35
CA VAL A 350 13.70 15.72 -0.30
C VAL A 350 14.06 17.17 -0.66
N LYS A 351 14.84 17.88 0.17
CA LYS A 351 15.31 19.23 -0.18
C LYS A 351 16.23 19.21 -1.41
N ILE A 352 17.10 18.22 -1.52
CA ILE A 352 17.97 18.05 -2.70
C ILE A 352 17.13 17.73 -3.94
N LEU A 353 16.20 16.76 -3.84
CA LEU A 353 15.24 16.45 -4.90
C LEU A 353 14.54 17.72 -5.43
N LYS A 354 14.05 18.57 -4.52
CA LYS A 354 13.36 19.81 -4.88
C LYS A 354 14.27 20.79 -5.63
N ASN A 355 15.47 21.04 -5.12
CA ASN A 355 16.42 21.95 -5.75
C ASN A 355 16.82 21.49 -7.17
N TYR A 356 16.99 20.18 -7.39
CA TYR A 356 17.28 19.65 -8.72
C TYR A 356 16.07 19.69 -9.65
N PHE A 357 14.86 19.49 -9.13
CA PHE A 357 13.63 19.71 -9.90
C PHE A 357 13.51 21.16 -10.38
N GLU A 358 13.85 22.13 -9.53
CA GLU A 358 13.90 23.55 -9.90
C GLU A 358 14.94 23.84 -11.00
N ASN A 359 16.00 23.03 -11.05
CA ASN A 359 17.04 23.07 -12.09
C ASN A 359 16.72 22.20 -13.32
N GLY A 360 15.48 21.72 -13.47
CA GLY A 360 15.00 21.02 -14.67
C GLY A 360 15.14 19.49 -14.65
N TYR A 361 15.55 18.88 -13.54
CA TYR A 361 15.60 17.42 -13.42
C TYR A 361 14.21 16.85 -13.15
N GLU A 362 13.95 15.62 -13.60
CA GLU A 362 12.77 14.86 -13.24
C GLU A 362 12.99 14.11 -11.91
N PRO A 363 12.21 14.42 -10.84
CA PRO A 363 12.39 13.80 -9.54
C PRO A 363 11.59 12.50 -9.43
N ILE A 364 12.25 11.44 -8.94
CA ILE A 364 11.66 10.13 -8.66
C ILE A 364 11.97 9.77 -7.21
N TRP A 365 10.97 9.32 -6.44
CA TRP A 365 11.15 8.88 -5.06
C TRP A 365 10.55 7.49 -4.84
N PHE A 366 11.41 6.54 -4.45
CA PHE A 366 11.05 5.21 -3.97
C PHE A 366 11.00 5.20 -2.43
N ALA A 367 9.80 5.04 -1.87
CA ALA A 367 9.58 4.99 -0.42
C ALA A 367 10.09 3.68 0.22
N GLY A 368 10.41 3.72 1.51
CA GLY A 368 10.74 2.52 2.29
C GLY A 368 9.52 1.63 2.52
N LEU A 369 9.63 0.33 2.19
CA LEU A 369 8.56 -0.68 2.30
C LEU A 369 8.77 -1.59 3.54
N GLU A 370 7.71 -2.27 3.95
CA GLU A 370 7.70 -3.23 5.06
C GLU A 370 8.52 -4.50 4.76
N LYS A 371 8.86 -5.26 5.80
CA LYS A 371 9.79 -6.42 5.79
C LYS A 371 9.46 -7.50 4.75
N GLU A 372 8.20 -7.63 4.36
CA GLU A 372 7.68 -8.69 3.49
C GLU A 372 7.94 -8.43 1.99
N GLU A 373 8.43 -7.24 1.62
CA GLU A 373 8.64 -6.81 0.23
C GLU A 373 10.14 -6.64 -0.13
N ARG A 374 11.06 -7.20 0.68
CA ARG A 374 12.52 -7.12 0.50
C ARG A 374 13.01 -7.55 -0.89
N GLU A 375 12.44 -8.63 -1.41
CA GLU A 375 12.76 -9.14 -2.76
C GLU A 375 12.29 -8.17 -3.83
N LEU A 376 11.14 -7.50 -3.61
CA LEU A 376 10.59 -6.51 -4.52
C LEU A 376 11.47 -5.24 -4.54
N GLN A 377 11.87 -4.71 -3.39
CA GLN A 377 12.73 -3.51 -3.32
C GLN A 377 14.13 -3.75 -3.88
N SER A 378 14.77 -4.87 -3.52
CA SER A 378 16.10 -5.22 -4.04
C SER A 378 16.06 -5.44 -5.55
N LYS A 379 14.95 -6.01 -6.05
CA LYS A 379 14.69 -6.19 -7.47
C LYS A 379 14.41 -4.87 -8.20
N VAL A 380 13.66 -3.94 -7.58
CA VAL A 380 13.45 -2.59 -8.13
C VAL A 380 14.79 -1.88 -8.28
N LEU A 381 15.67 -1.95 -7.27
CA LEU A 381 17.01 -1.35 -7.34
C LEU A 381 17.92 -2.01 -8.39
N SER A 382 17.86 -3.35 -8.55
CA SER A 382 18.66 -4.06 -9.56
C SER A 382 18.15 -3.85 -10.99
N ASP A 383 16.82 -3.79 -11.15
CA ASP A 383 16.15 -3.69 -12.43
C ASP A 383 15.98 -2.22 -12.88
N PHE A 384 16.25 -1.25 -11.99
CA PHE A 384 16.18 0.17 -12.33
C PHE A 384 17.16 0.51 -13.45
N VAL A 385 16.65 1.20 -14.47
CA VAL A 385 17.42 1.71 -15.59
C VAL A 385 17.36 3.24 -15.54
N PRO A 386 18.46 3.92 -15.16
CA PRO A 386 18.48 5.38 -15.11
C PRO A 386 18.30 5.99 -16.50
N SER A 387 17.59 7.12 -16.58
CA SER A 387 17.44 7.94 -17.80
C SER A 387 18.12 9.31 -17.65
N GLU A 388 18.31 10.04 -18.74
CA GLU A 388 18.90 11.38 -18.70
C GLU A 388 18.04 12.39 -17.92
N ASN A 389 18.70 13.34 -17.26
CA ASN A 389 18.08 14.44 -16.51
C ASN A 389 17.12 14.00 -15.40
N GLN A 390 17.40 12.87 -14.75
CA GLN A 390 16.63 12.38 -13.61
C GLN A 390 17.37 12.57 -12.29
N ILE A 391 16.63 12.85 -11.21
CA ILE A 391 17.11 12.75 -9.84
C ILE A 391 16.26 11.74 -9.06
N VAL A 392 16.90 10.68 -8.56
CA VAL A 392 16.24 9.51 -7.97
C VAL A 392 16.59 9.40 -6.51
N TYR A 393 15.60 9.23 -5.65
CA TYR A 393 15.76 9.02 -4.22
C TYR A 393 15.25 7.65 -3.79
N PHE A 394 16.11 6.84 -3.18
CA PHE A 394 15.74 5.59 -2.50
C PHE A 394 15.73 5.79 -0.98
N GLU A 395 14.54 5.70 -0.38
CA GLU A 395 14.35 5.82 1.06
C GLU A 395 14.49 4.45 1.76
N ASP A 396 15.49 4.34 2.65
CA ASP A 396 15.79 3.16 3.47
C ASP A 396 15.57 1.81 2.75
N PRO A 397 16.20 1.57 1.57
CA PRO A 397 15.92 0.40 0.73
C PRO A 397 16.34 -0.95 1.34
N PHE A 398 16.87 -0.92 2.56
CA PHE A 398 17.44 -2.06 3.26
C PHE A 398 16.64 -2.49 4.50
N GLY A 399 15.74 -1.64 5.02
CA GLY A 399 14.88 -1.97 6.16
C GLY A 399 15.61 -2.20 7.51
N ARG A 400 14.97 -2.88 8.47
CA ARG A 400 15.48 -3.09 9.86
C ARG A 400 16.28 -4.38 10.09
N THR A 401 16.64 -5.13 9.05
CA THR A 401 17.26 -6.47 9.22
C THR A 401 18.71 -6.52 8.75
N ALA A 402 19.56 -7.17 9.54
CA ALA A 402 20.96 -7.47 9.23
C ALA A 402 21.10 -8.21 7.89
N PHE A 403 22.13 -7.87 7.12
CA PHE A 403 22.54 -8.65 5.95
C PHE A 403 23.36 -9.86 6.38
N GLU A 404 23.23 -10.97 5.66
CA GLU A 404 23.92 -12.22 5.99
C GLU A 404 25.30 -12.37 5.31
N ARG A 405 25.62 -11.57 4.27
CA ARG A 405 26.90 -11.65 3.49
C ARG A 405 27.32 -10.34 2.80
N ARG A 406 28.65 -10.11 2.73
CA ARG A 406 29.34 -8.97 2.06
C ARG A 406 29.06 -8.84 0.55
N ASP A 407 28.97 -9.96 -0.17
CA ASP A 407 28.83 -9.97 -1.64
C ASP A 407 27.48 -9.41 -2.13
N SER A 408 26.47 -9.40 -1.25
CA SER A 408 25.10 -9.03 -1.62
C SER A 408 24.91 -7.53 -1.89
N LEU A 409 25.67 -6.64 -1.23
CA LEU A 409 25.59 -5.20 -1.50
C LEU A 409 26.29 -4.81 -2.82
N TYR A 410 27.49 -5.34 -3.07
CA TYR A 410 28.21 -5.09 -4.33
C TYR A 410 27.44 -5.62 -5.54
N GLN A 411 26.77 -6.78 -5.41
CA GLN A 411 25.90 -7.30 -6.47
C GLN A 411 24.70 -6.39 -6.77
N VAL A 412 24.17 -5.68 -5.77
CA VAL A 412 23.04 -4.76 -5.94
C VAL A 412 23.51 -3.43 -6.55
N PHE A 413 24.66 -2.89 -6.14
CA PHE A 413 25.11 -1.55 -6.56
C PHE A 413 26.03 -1.52 -7.77
N SER A 414 26.86 -2.55 -8.02
CA SER A 414 27.80 -2.56 -9.15
C SER A 414 27.09 -2.32 -10.50
N PRO A 415 25.97 -3.00 -10.81
CA PRO A 415 25.26 -2.77 -12.07
C PRO A 415 24.68 -1.36 -12.20
N LEU A 416 24.37 -0.70 -11.08
CA LEU A 416 23.86 0.67 -11.06
C LEU A 416 24.99 1.69 -11.26
N LEU A 417 26.11 1.52 -10.55
CA LEU A 417 27.29 2.38 -10.64
C LEU A 417 27.89 2.38 -12.05
N ASP A 418 27.97 1.21 -12.70
CA ASP A 418 28.48 1.07 -14.07
C ASP A 418 27.57 1.75 -15.11
N LYS A 419 26.26 1.81 -14.87
CA LYS A 419 25.29 2.49 -15.74
C LYS A 419 25.29 4.01 -15.54
N LEU A 420 25.62 4.50 -14.35
CA LEU A 420 25.62 5.92 -13.99
C LEU A 420 26.82 6.70 -14.53
N SER A 421 27.90 6.03 -14.95
CA SER A 421 29.13 6.70 -15.39
C SER A 421 28.93 7.55 -16.65
N ASN A 422 27.89 7.25 -17.44
CA ASN A 422 27.69 7.82 -18.78
C ASN A 422 26.36 8.60 -18.93
N LEU A 423 25.61 8.84 -17.84
CA LEU A 423 24.30 9.49 -17.88
C LEU A 423 24.27 10.69 -16.94
N ASN A 424 23.55 11.75 -17.35
CA ASN A 424 23.26 12.89 -16.48
C ASN A 424 22.10 12.57 -15.51
N CYS A 425 22.29 11.55 -14.67
CA CYS A 425 21.33 11.09 -13.67
C CYS A 425 21.96 11.20 -12.29
N LYS A 426 21.18 11.64 -11.29
CA LYS A 426 21.63 11.84 -9.90
C LYS A 426 20.88 10.87 -8.98
N ILE A 427 21.58 10.18 -8.08
CA ILE A 427 20.97 9.21 -7.16
C ILE A 427 21.27 9.56 -5.69
N ILE A 428 20.23 9.59 -4.88
CA ILE A 428 20.28 9.76 -3.42
C ILE A 428 19.80 8.47 -2.76
N ILE A 429 20.54 7.96 -1.78
CA ILE A 429 20.13 6.79 -1.00
C ILE A 429 20.19 7.16 0.49
N THR A 430 19.12 6.90 1.23
CA THR A 430 19.13 7.05 2.70
C THR A 430 19.09 5.70 3.39
N SER A 431 19.73 5.58 4.57
CA SER A 431 19.76 4.31 5.33
C SER A 431 20.09 4.54 6.81
N ARG A 432 19.81 3.54 7.65
CA ARG A 432 20.15 3.56 9.09
C ARG A 432 21.63 3.25 9.32
N LYS A 433 22.20 3.85 10.37
CA LYS A 433 23.59 3.65 10.79
C LYS A 433 23.93 2.19 11.11
N GLU A 434 23.05 1.52 11.84
CA GLU A 434 23.17 0.13 12.29
C GLU A 434 23.42 -0.85 11.15
N ILE A 435 22.77 -0.62 9.99
CA ILE A 435 22.89 -1.47 8.80
C ILE A 435 24.36 -1.49 8.35
N PHE A 436 25.00 -0.32 8.27
CA PHE A 436 26.41 -0.18 7.91
C PHE A 436 27.38 -0.64 9.01
N GLU A 437 27.00 -0.51 10.28
CA GLU A 437 27.83 -0.97 11.41
C GLU A 437 27.89 -2.50 11.51
N ILE A 438 26.79 -3.20 11.23
CA ILE A 438 26.74 -4.67 11.17
C ILE A 438 27.72 -5.19 10.11
N PHE A 439 27.78 -4.55 8.93
CA PHE A 439 28.76 -4.90 7.89
C PHE A 439 30.21 -4.69 8.34
N SER A 440 30.49 -3.61 9.07
CA SER A 440 31.84 -3.34 9.56
C SER A 440 32.35 -4.35 10.59
N ARG A 441 31.43 -5.05 11.28
CA ARG A 441 31.77 -6.14 12.22
C ARG A 441 32.04 -7.47 11.52
N GLU A 442 31.50 -7.69 10.33
CA GLU A 442 31.68 -8.93 9.55
C GLU A 442 32.88 -8.89 8.58
N SER A 443 33.43 -7.71 8.27
CA SER A 443 34.65 -7.58 7.47
C SER A 443 35.90 -7.74 8.32
N LEU A 444 36.68 -8.81 8.08
CA LEU A 444 37.90 -9.15 8.82
C LEU A 444 39.08 -8.14 8.67
N LEU A 445 38.94 -7.03 7.95
CA LEU A 445 39.99 -6.02 7.75
C LEU A 445 39.43 -4.59 7.85
N GLU A 446 39.91 -3.82 8.82
CA GLU A 446 39.53 -2.42 9.08
C GLU A 446 39.79 -1.48 7.87
N LYS A 447 40.77 -1.84 7.03
CA LYS A 447 41.07 -1.18 5.74
C LYS A 447 39.92 -1.26 4.74
N ASP A 448 39.22 -2.39 4.68
CA ASP A 448 38.12 -2.61 3.73
C ASP A 448 36.88 -1.79 4.11
N VAL A 449 36.66 -1.55 5.41
CA VAL A 449 35.57 -0.70 5.93
C VAL A 449 35.82 0.78 5.61
N LEU A 450 37.06 1.24 5.80
CA LEU A 450 37.49 2.58 5.43
C LEU A 450 37.41 2.82 3.92
N GLN A 451 37.74 1.79 3.13
CA GLN A 451 37.62 1.83 1.68
C GLN A 451 36.14 1.82 1.24
N LEU A 452 35.28 0.99 1.84
CA LEU A 452 33.82 1.00 1.60
C LEU A 452 33.19 2.35 1.96
N LYS A 453 33.56 2.96 3.10
CA LYS A 453 33.08 4.29 3.50
C LYS A 453 33.53 5.40 2.54
N LYS A 454 34.76 5.29 1.99
CA LYS A 454 35.29 6.18 0.95
C LYS A 454 34.68 5.95 -0.43
N GLU A 455 34.35 4.71 -0.79
CA GLU A 455 33.75 4.33 -2.07
C GLU A 455 32.25 4.67 -2.09
N LEU A 456 31.52 4.39 -0.99
CA LEU A 456 30.08 4.65 -0.82
C LEU A 456 29.75 6.07 -0.33
N ASN A 457 30.75 6.92 -0.07
CA ASN A 457 30.59 8.33 0.33
C ASN A 457 29.52 8.58 1.40
N ILE A 458 29.57 7.84 2.50
CA ILE A 458 28.56 7.93 3.56
C ILE A 458 28.65 9.30 4.26
N ARG A 459 27.53 10.04 4.30
CA ARG A 459 27.39 11.32 5.01
C ARG A 459 26.28 11.26 6.05
N ASN A 460 26.55 11.77 7.26
CA ASN A 460 25.56 11.87 8.32
C ASN A 460 25.17 13.34 8.49
N PRO A 461 23.91 13.74 8.27
CA PRO A 461 23.49 15.10 8.54
C PRO A 461 23.51 15.33 10.05
N SER A 462 24.34 16.28 10.49
CA SER A 462 24.43 16.72 11.87
C SER A 462 24.00 18.18 12.00
N TYR A 463 23.48 18.51 13.18
CA TYR A 463 23.03 19.86 13.53
C TYR A 463 23.76 20.30 14.78
N ASP A 464 24.38 21.48 14.72
CA ASP A 464 24.93 22.12 15.91
C ASP A 464 23.79 22.72 16.77
N LYS A 465 24.14 23.16 17.97
CA LYS A 465 23.17 23.72 18.93
C LYS A 465 22.41 24.91 18.32
N LYS A 466 23.07 25.73 17.49
CA LYS A 466 22.46 26.85 16.78
C LYS A 466 21.47 26.37 15.72
N GLY A 467 21.83 25.39 14.90
CA GLY A 467 20.95 24.78 13.91
C GLY A 467 19.70 24.13 14.53
N LEU A 468 19.85 23.45 15.66
CA LEU A 468 18.73 22.91 16.43
C LEU A 468 17.81 24.02 16.96
N CYS A 469 18.35 25.12 17.49
CA CYS A 469 17.53 26.27 17.91
C CYS A 469 16.76 26.89 16.72
N LEU A 470 17.41 27.02 15.57
CA LEU A 470 16.78 27.50 14.33
C LEU A 470 15.62 26.59 13.87
N ILE A 471 15.78 25.27 13.97
CA ILE A 471 14.71 24.31 13.67
C ILE A 471 13.53 24.52 14.63
N PHE A 472 13.82 24.66 15.93
CA PHE A 472 12.80 24.94 16.94
C PHE A 472 12.06 26.25 16.63
N ASP A 473 12.77 27.34 16.35
CA ASP A 473 12.16 28.64 16.10
C ASP A 473 11.26 28.64 14.87
N LYS A 474 11.74 28.03 13.77
CA LYS A 474 10.96 27.89 12.53
C LYS A 474 9.68 27.08 12.75
N LEU A 475 9.73 26.00 13.54
CA LEU A 475 8.55 25.15 13.79
C LEU A 475 7.60 25.76 14.83
N ALA A 476 8.13 26.21 15.96
CA ALA A 476 7.33 26.69 17.10
C ALA A 476 6.60 28.00 16.79
N SER A 477 7.19 28.90 16.00
CA SER A 477 6.54 30.15 15.57
C SER A 477 5.25 29.96 14.77
N ILE A 478 5.10 28.80 14.13
CA ILE A 478 3.91 28.45 13.35
C ILE A 478 2.89 27.72 14.22
N ILE A 479 3.38 26.88 15.14
CA ILE A 479 2.58 25.83 15.76
C ILE A 479 2.13 26.23 17.16
N CYS A 480 3.02 26.77 17.99
CA CYS A 480 2.79 26.97 19.43
C CYS A 480 2.24 28.35 19.74
N ASP A 481 1.09 28.40 20.44
CA ASP A 481 0.47 29.65 20.89
C ASP A 481 1.36 30.43 21.87
N TRP A 482 2.18 29.72 22.65
CA TRP A 482 3.08 30.31 23.64
C TRP A 482 4.42 30.79 23.07
N TYR A 483 4.71 30.60 21.77
CA TYR A 483 6.03 30.88 21.20
C TYR A 483 6.51 32.33 21.44
N GLU A 484 5.61 33.31 21.37
CA GLU A 484 5.94 34.72 21.62
C GLU A 484 6.48 34.96 23.04
N ASN A 485 6.16 34.09 24.00
CA ASN A 485 6.65 34.16 25.37
C ASN A 485 8.16 33.83 25.45
N LYS A 486 8.97 34.86 25.68
CA LYS A 486 10.44 34.76 25.79
C LYS A 486 10.91 33.80 26.88
N GLN A 487 10.18 33.65 27.99
CA GLN A 487 10.60 32.74 29.06
C GLN A 487 10.48 31.27 28.66
N TYR A 488 9.45 30.93 27.88
CA TYR A 488 9.18 29.55 27.45
C TYR A 488 10.18 29.12 26.38
N ARG A 489 10.46 30.00 25.41
CA ARG A 489 11.54 29.78 24.42
C ARG A 489 12.90 29.55 25.08
N LYS A 490 13.22 30.33 26.12
CA LYS A 490 14.49 30.19 26.85
C LYS A 490 14.65 28.81 27.50
N LEU A 491 13.55 28.17 27.95
CA LEU A 491 13.60 26.81 28.50
C LEU A 491 13.97 25.78 27.43
N VAL A 492 13.42 25.90 26.23
CA VAL A 492 13.75 24.99 25.12
C VAL A 492 15.17 25.20 24.64
N TYR A 493 15.64 26.46 24.52
CA TYR A 493 17.05 26.73 24.20
C TYR A 493 18.01 26.16 25.25
N LEU A 494 17.68 26.28 26.54
CA LEU A 494 18.45 25.65 27.63
C LEU A 494 18.48 24.13 27.49
N ALA A 495 17.36 23.50 27.15
CA ALA A 495 17.28 22.06 26.94
C ALA A 495 18.12 21.58 25.74
N ILE A 496 18.13 22.33 24.64
CA ILE A 496 18.99 22.07 23.47
C ILE A 496 20.47 22.26 23.86
N ASN A 497 20.80 23.35 24.55
CA ASN A 497 22.17 23.66 24.93
C ASN A 497 22.77 22.65 25.92
N ASN A 498 21.93 22.13 26.82
CA ASN A 498 22.27 21.08 27.79
C ASN A 498 22.14 19.66 27.21
N GLU A 499 21.95 19.54 25.89
CA GLU A 499 21.87 18.25 25.18
C GLU A 499 20.76 17.32 25.69
N LYS A 500 19.68 17.86 26.25
CA LYS A 500 18.45 17.10 26.53
C LYS A 500 17.65 16.83 25.25
N ILE A 501 17.71 17.77 24.29
CA ILE A 501 17.07 17.64 22.99
C ILE A 501 18.16 17.64 21.92
N ARG A 502 18.38 16.50 21.28
CA ARG A 502 19.56 16.26 20.42
C ARG A 502 19.24 16.13 18.94
N THR A 503 17.96 15.94 18.58
CA THR A 503 17.55 15.65 17.20
C THR A 503 16.45 16.61 16.73
N PRO A 504 16.40 16.90 15.42
CA PRO A 504 15.27 17.62 14.81
C PRO A 504 13.91 16.96 15.12
N LEU A 505 13.87 15.62 15.20
CA LEU A 505 12.66 14.87 15.54
C LEU A 505 12.18 15.15 16.98
N ALA A 506 13.10 15.15 17.94
CA ALA A 506 12.76 15.47 19.34
C ALA A 506 12.26 16.92 19.49
N ILE A 507 12.81 17.85 18.72
CA ILE A 507 12.31 19.24 18.66
C ILE A 507 10.90 19.29 18.11
N ARG A 508 10.66 18.62 16.97
CA ARG A 508 9.33 18.53 16.36
C ARG A 508 8.32 18.01 17.38
N ASP A 509 8.58 16.85 17.96
CA ASP A 509 7.66 16.21 18.88
C ASP A 509 7.38 17.08 20.11
N LEU A 510 8.39 17.77 20.64
CA LEU A 510 8.19 18.75 21.72
C LEU A 510 7.25 19.88 21.28
N VAL A 511 7.53 20.51 20.15
CA VAL A 511 6.72 21.63 19.61
C VAL A 511 5.26 21.22 19.44
N PHE A 512 5.01 20.04 18.87
CA PHE A 512 3.65 19.56 18.66
C PHE A 512 2.92 19.20 19.95
N VAL A 513 3.58 18.52 20.89
CA VAL A 513 2.96 18.13 22.17
C VAL A 513 2.72 19.34 23.06
N SER A 514 3.60 20.34 22.98
CA SER A 514 3.49 21.54 23.79
C SER A 514 2.61 22.62 23.18
N ARG A 515 1.96 22.39 22.02
CA ARG A 515 1.27 23.41 21.22
C ARG A 515 0.39 24.39 22.02
N ASN A 516 -0.40 23.85 22.94
CA ASN A 516 -1.40 24.57 23.74
C ASN A 516 -1.03 24.63 25.24
N VAL A 517 0.26 24.62 25.56
CA VAL A 517 0.71 24.67 26.95
C VAL A 517 0.51 26.06 27.54
N ASN A 518 -0.20 26.09 28.68
CA ASN A 518 -0.57 27.34 29.36
C ASN A 518 0.28 27.62 30.61
N SER A 519 1.16 26.69 31.01
CA SER A 519 2.02 26.84 32.20
C SER A 519 3.45 26.39 31.96
N LYS A 520 4.37 26.99 32.72
CA LYS A 520 5.81 26.76 32.58
C LYS A 520 6.19 25.36 33.05
N GLU A 521 5.51 24.88 34.09
CA GLU A 521 5.73 23.58 34.72
C GLU A 521 5.42 22.43 33.75
N VAL A 522 4.34 22.55 32.97
CA VAL A 522 3.95 21.56 31.96
C VAL A 522 4.96 21.54 30.80
N LEU A 523 5.46 22.71 30.37
CA LEU A 523 6.50 22.75 29.34
C LEU A 523 7.81 22.11 29.82
N ILE A 524 8.23 22.40 31.06
CA ILE A 524 9.40 21.76 31.68
C ILE A 524 9.20 20.25 31.74
N GLU A 525 8.03 19.79 32.15
CA GLU A 525 7.72 18.37 32.20
C GLU A 525 7.82 17.72 30.81
N HIS A 526 7.30 18.34 29.75
CA HIS A 526 7.47 17.85 28.38
C HIS A 526 8.93 17.81 27.93
N ILE A 527 9.75 18.81 28.34
CA ILE A 527 11.19 18.84 28.06
C ILE A 527 11.91 17.69 28.78
N GLU A 528 11.65 17.49 30.08
CA GLU A 528 12.25 16.41 30.87
C GLU A 528 11.86 15.03 30.32
N ARG A 529 10.60 14.87 29.92
CA ARG A 529 10.05 13.65 29.29
C ARG A 529 10.71 13.31 27.94
N ARG A 530 11.26 14.29 27.21
CA ARG A 530 11.90 14.10 25.89
C ARG A 530 13.40 13.84 25.96
N GLY A 531 14.04 14.21 27.07
CA GLY A 531 15.43 13.78 27.35
C GLY A 531 15.57 12.27 27.59
N THR A 532 14.45 11.57 27.78
CA THR A 532 14.36 10.13 28.09
C THR A 532 13.29 9.46 27.24
N GLU A 533 13.53 9.29 25.93
CA GLU A 533 12.64 8.55 25.01
C GLU A 533 12.40 7.11 25.52
N THR A 534 11.40 6.94 26.39
CA THR A 534 11.09 5.68 27.06
C THR A 534 9.63 5.33 26.81
N VAL A 535 9.37 4.04 26.54
CA VAL A 535 8.02 3.46 26.34
C VAL A 535 7.05 3.86 27.47
N LYS A 536 7.58 4.00 28.70
CA LYS A 536 6.82 4.40 29.88
C LYS A 536 6.14 5.77 29.74
N VAL A 537 6.82 6.75 29.13
CA VAL A 537 6.28 8.12 28.96
C VAL A 537 5.08 8.10 27.99
N PHE A 538 5.24 7.46 26.84
CA PHE A 538 4.17 7.32 25.85
C PHE A 538 3.01 6.49 26.38
N SER A 539 3.30 5.47 27.20
CA SER A 539 2.27 4.65 27.85
C SER A 539 1.41 5.49 28.82
N LEU A 540 2.02 6.36 29.63
CA LEU A 540 1.29 7.29 30.51
C LEU A 540 0.44 8.28 29.72
N GLU A 541 0.96 8.78 28.60
CA GLU A 541 0.23 9.67 27.70
C GLU A 541 -1.04 8.99 27.15
N ILE A 542 -0.93 7.76 26.64
CA ILE A 542 -2.08 6.99 26.15
C ILE A 542 -3.06 6.69 27.29
N LEU A 543 -2.58 6.32 28.48
CA LEU A 543 -3.44 6.07 29.65
C LEU A 543 -4.27 7.28 30.04
N SER A 544 -3.69 8.48 29.97
CA SER A 544 -4.38 9.74 30.28
C SER A 544 -5.44 10.14 29.24
N SER A 545 -5.44 9.51 28.07
CA SER A 545 -6.39 9.82 27.00
C SER A 545 -7.77 9.18 27.21
N SER A 546 -8.77 9.71 26.49
CA SER A 546 -10.13 9.21 26.54
C SER A 546 -10.22 7.76 26.05
N ILE A 547 -11.27 7.04 26.46
CA ILE A 547 -11.51 5.68 25.99
C ILE A 547 -11.71 5.63 24.46
N THR A 548 -12.32 6.67 23.89
CA THR A 548 -12.51 6.82 22.44
C THR A 548 -11.16 6.91 21.74
N THR A 549 -10.25 7.74 22.25
CA THR A 549 -8.88 7.88 21.74
C THR A 549 -8.14 6.55 21.81
N LYS A 550 -8.16 5.86 22.95
CA LYS A 550 -7.55 4.53 23.12
C LYS A 550 -8.10 3.52 22.10
N THR A 551 -9.41 3.54 21.87
CA THR A 551 -10.08 2.67 20.89
C THR A 551 -9.58 2.91 19.48
N ILE A 552 -9.46 4.18 19.06
CA ILE A 552 -8.91 4.51 17.74
C ILE A 552 -7.44 4.12 17.61
N LEU A 553 -6.64 4.31 18.66
CA LEU A 553 -5.24 3.88 18.66
C LEU A 553 -5.13 2.36 18.51
N TYR A 554 -5.94 1.56 19.20
CA TYR A 554 -5.95 0.10 19.02
C TYR A 554 -6.53 -0.35 17.68
N ILE A 555 -7.56 0.32 17.14
CA ILE A 555 -8.06 0.04 15.78
C ILE A 555 -6.97 0.34 14.74
N THR A 556 -6.22 1.42 14.92
CA THR A 556 -5.08 1.77 14.06
C THR A 556 -3.96 0.75 14.18
N TYR A 557 -3.65 0.34 15.43
CA TYR A 557 -2.67 -0.69 15.73
C TYR A 557 -2.97 -1.98 14.96
N PHE A 558 -4.18 -2.53 15.07
CA PHE A 558 -4.55 -3.80 14.44
C PHE A 558 -4.88 -3.70 12.95
N CYS A 559 -5.53 -2.63 12.52
CA CYS A 559 -6.24 -2.57 11.24
C CYS A 559 -5.95 -1.33 10.40
N GLY A 560 -4.97 -0.48 10.74
CA GLY A 560 -4.76 0.82 10.08
C GLY A 560 -4.74 0.80 8.54
N THR A 561 -4.37 -0.32 7.91
CA THR A 561 -4.32 -0.47 6.44
C THR A 561 -5.62 -0.95 5.76
N LYS A 562 -6.67 -1.28 6.53
CA LYS A 562 -7.89 -1.93 5.99
C LYS A 562 -8.84 -0.99 5.24
N GLY A 563 -8.62 0.32 5.27
CA GLY A 563 -9.48 1.32 4.63
C GLY A 563 -10.47 1.95 5.59
N LYS A 564 -10.78 3.23 5.40
CA LYS A 564 -11.63 4.01 6.31
C LYS A 564 -13.04 3.42 6.50
N PRO A 565 -13.78 2.93 5.47
CA PRO A 565 -15.12 2.37 5.68
C PRO A 565 -15.11 1.13 6.59
N TYR A 566 -14.09 0.28 6.43
CA TYR A 566 -13.91 -0.89 7.28
C TYR A 566 -13.65 -0.50 8.74
N LEU A 567 -12.81 0.52 8.95
CA LEU A 567 -12.47 1.02 10.29
C LEU A 567 -13.66 1.69 10.96
N SER A 568 -14.48 2.45 10.23
CA SER A 568 -15.65 3.11 10.78
C SER A 568 -16.70 2.11 11.24
N ASP A 569 -16.98 1.09 10.42
CA ASP A 569 -17.91 0.04 10.80
C ASP A 569 -17.38 -0.79 11.98
N LEU A 570 -16.08 -1.11 12.01
CA LEU A 570 -15.46 -1.76 13.16
C LEU A 570 -15.56 -0.90 14.43
N PHE A 571 -15.23 0.39 14.34
CA PHE A 571 -15.30 1.33 15.46
C PHE A 571 -16.71 1.43 16.02
N LEU A 572 -17.74 1.55 15.18
CA LEU A 572 -19.13 1.61 15.64
C LEU A 572 -19.54 0.35 16.40
N ASN A 573 -19.16 -0.83 15.92
CA ASN A 573 -19.48 -2.09 16.62
C ASN A 573 -18.72 -2.22 17.94
N VAL A 574 -17.44 -1.85 17.96
CA VAL A 574 -16.63 -1.84 19.20
C VAL A 574 -17.21 -0.86 20.22
N VAL A 575 -17.60 0.35 19.81
CA VAL A 575 -18.24 1.34 20.68
C VAL A 575 -19.57 0.82 21.23
N LYS A 576 -20.37 0.12 20.44
CA LYS A 576 -21.62 -0.51 20.91
C LYS A 576 -21.35 -1.54 22.01
N GLU A 577 -20.36 -2.41 21.85
CA GLU A 577 -20.00 -3.39 22.88
C GLU A 577 -19.42 -2.72 24.13
N LEU A 578 -18.55 -1.72 23.98
CA LEU A 578 -18.01 -0.97 25.12
C LEU A 578 -19.11 -0.22 25.90
N LYS A 579 -20.15 0.30 25.23
CA LYS A 579 -21.31 0.92 25.88
C LYS A 579 -22.11 -0.08 26.74
N LYS A 580 -22.22 -1.34 26.33
CA LYS A 580 -22.87 -2.40 27.13
C LYS A 580 -22.14 -2.67 28.46
N LEU A 581 -20.84 -2.37 28.50
CA LEU A 581 -20.00 -2.49 29.71
C LEU A 581 -20.04 -1.23 30.59
N ASN A 582 -21.00 -0.31 30.37
CA ASN A 582 -21.15 0.95 31.12
C ASN A 582 -19.93 1.88 31.08
N LEU A 583 -19.08 1.77 30.05
CA LEU A 583 -17.96 2.68 29.86
C LEU A 583 -18.45 4.00 29.24
N SER A 584 -18.10 5.13 29.86
CA SER A 584 -18.53 6.47 29.42
C SER A 584 -17.88 6.85 28.09
N ILE A 585 -18.56 6.53 26.98
CA ILE A 585 -18.16 6.93 25.63
C ILE A 585 -19.05 8.07 25.17
N ALA A 586 -18.45 9.25 24.98
CA ALA A 586 -19.11 10.33 24.27
C ALA A 586 -19.33 9.90 22.81
N SER A 587 -20.55 10.11 22.29
CA SER A 587 -20.93 9.72 20.93
C SER A 587 -20.14 10.53 19.90
N PHE A 588 -19.14 9.91 19.28
CA PHE A 588 -18.36 10.52 18.21
C PHE A 588 -18.24 9.57 17.03
N SER A 589 -18.11 10.13 15.83
CA SER A 589 -17.76 9.36 14.64
C SER A 589 -16.25 9.08 14.62
N LEU A 590 -15.84 8.00 13.94
CA LEU A 590 -14.42 7.73 13.70
C LEU A 590 -13.71 8.95 13.10
N ASN A 591 -14.36 9.68 12.19
CA ASN A 591 -13.80 10.83 11.50
C ASN A 591 -13.39 11.94 12.44
N VAL A 592 -14.28 12.31 13.37
CA VAL A 592 -14.04 13.43 14.30
C VAL A 592 -12.84 13.13 15.18
N GLU A 593 -12.81 11.96 15.80
CA GLU A 593 -11.72 11.60 16.69
C GLU A 593 -10.41 11.35 15.90
N MET A 594 -10.46 10.73 14.72
CA MET A 594 -9.28 10.51 13.88
C MET A 594 -8.62 11.83 13.45
N ARG A 595 -9.40 12.88 13.14
CA ARG A 595 -8.87 14.23 12.83
C ARG A 595 -8.00 14.79 13.95
N SER A 596 -8.37 14.54 15.20
CA SER A 596 -7.59 15.01 16.37
C SER A 596 -6.24 14.28 16.53
N GLN A 597 -6.11 13.09 15.92
CA GLN A 597 -4.91 12.25 16.04
C GLN A 597 -3.99 12.34 14.82
N ILE A 598 -4.52 12.69 13.64
CA ILE A 598 -3.76 12.86 12.41
C ILE A 598 -2.75 14.01 12.56
N GLY A 599 -1.50 13.76 12.20
CA GLY A 599 -0.39 14.72 12.36
C GLY A 599 0.22 14.74 13.78
N TYR A 600 -0.43 14.08 14.74
CA TYR A 600 0.07 13.94 16.10
C TYR A 600 0.54 12.51 16.39
N ARG A 601 -0.39 11.57 16.59
CA ARG A 601 -0.08 10.16 16.88
C ARG A 601 -0.21 9.27 15.64
N ILE A 602 -1.03 9.68 14.69
CA ILE A 602 -1.38 8.93 13.50
C ILE A 602 -0.98 9.73 12.25
N GLU A 603 -0.50 9.04 11.22
CA GLU A 603 -0.29 9.58 9.87
C GLU A 603 -1.25 8.86 8.90
N GLN A 604 -1.81 9.61 7.95
CA GLN A 604 -2.69 9.10 6.91
C GLN A 604 -1.94 9.00 5.58
N PHE A 605 -2.15 7.92 4.81
CA PHE A 605 -1.51 7.71 3.50
C PHE A 605 -2.41 6.94 2.51
N GLY A 606 -1.97 6.83 1.25
CA GLY A 606 -2.70 6.21 0.14
C GLY A 606 -3.54 7.20 -0.69
N PHE A 607 -3.75 6.94 -1.99
CA PHE A 607 -4.49 7.86 -2.88
C PHE A 607 -6.01 7.66 -2.81
N VAL A 608 -6.52 6.51 -3.26
CA VAL A 608 -7.96 6.19 -3.17
C VAL A 608 -8.30 5.70 -1.76
N LYS A 609 -7.77 4.54 -1.38
CA LYS A 609 -7.96 3.94 -0.06
C LYS A 609 -7.14 4.64 1.00
N SER A 610 -7.78 5.07 2.09
CA SER A 610 -7.09 5.68 3.25
C SER A 610 -6.52 4.60 4.15
N ALA A 611 -5.21 4.67 4.40
CA ALA A 611 -4.53 3.86 5.39
C ALA A 611 -3.92 4.75 6.48
N TYR A 612 -3.77 4.20 7.68
CA TYR A 612 -3.31 4.88 8.88
C TYR A 612 -2.14 4.13 9.49
N LYS A 613 -1.12 4.86 9.94
CA LYS A 613 0.04 4.33 10.67
C LYS A 613 0.40 5.25 11.83
N PHE A 614 1.19 4.79 12.78
CA PHE A 614 1.68 5.67 13.85
C PHE A 614 2.76 6.62 13.34
N SER A 615 2.73 7.87 13.82
CA SER A 615 3.76 8.88 13.55
C SER A 615 5.11 8.53 14.16
N HIS A 616 5.11 7.68 15.20
CA HIS A 616 6.30 7.18 15.86
C HIS A 616 6.15 5.70 16.26
N PRO A 617 7.16 4.83 16.03
CA PRO A 617 7.08 3.40 16.39
C PRO A 617 6.83 3.12 17.87
N VAL A 618 7.22 4.03 18.77
CA VAL A 618 7.05 3.86 20.23
C VAL A 618 5.58 3.82 20.65
N TYR A 619 4.64 4.39 19.88
CA TYR A 619 3.21 4.24 20.16
C TYR A 619 2.77 2.78 20.03
N GLU A 620 3.29 2.05 19.04
CA GLU A 620 2.99 0.64 18.85
C GLU A 620 3.52 -0.19 20.03
N GLU A 621 4.75 0.09 20.47
CA GLU A 621 5.36 -0.56 21.63
C GLU A 621 4.61 -0.23 22.93
N SER A 622 4.21 1.03 23.11
CA SER A 622 3.44 1.48 24.28
C SER A 622 2.07 0.82 24.35
N LEU A 623 1.35 0.73 23.23
CA LEU A 623 0.06 0.02 23.16
C LEU A 623 0.22 -1.47 23.47
N SER A 624 1.31 -2.09 23.03
CA SER A 624 1.60 -3.50 23.36
C SER A 624 1.84 -3.70 24.87
N SER A 625 2.60 -2.81 25.50
CA SER A 625 2.85 -2.82 26.94
C SER A 625 1.59 -2.56 27.75
N LEU A 626 0.78 -1.58 27.35
CA LEU A 626 -0.48 -1.24 28.00
C LEU A 626 -1.52 -2.36 27.90
N MET A 627 -1.57 -3.08 26.79
CA MET A 627 -2.48 -4.20 26.63
C MET A 627 -2.23 -5.33 27.65
N LEU A 628 -0.99 -5.44 28.15
CA LEU A 628 -0.59 -6.43 29.15
C LEU A 628 -0.69 -5.91 30.60
N SER A 629 -0.66 -4.59 30.78
CA SER A 629 -0.52 -3.96 32.12
C SER A 629 -1.73 -3.16 32.58
N ASP A 630 -2.66 -2.82 31.70
CA ASP A 630 -3.87 -2.04 32.00
C ASP A 630 -5.15 -2.76 31.54
N LEU A 631 -6.08 -2.98 32.47
CA LEU A 631 -7.31 -3.74 32.23
C LEU A 631 -8.23 -3.06 31.20
N GLN A 632 -8.28 -1.72 31.17
CA GLN A 632 -9.11 -0.99 30.22
C GLN A 632 -8.57 -1.18 28.80
N CYS A 633 -7.26 -1.05 28.62
CA CYS A 633 -6.59 -1.25 27.34
C CYS A 633 -6.70 -2.71 26.85
N GLU A 634 -6.52 -3.68 27.75
CA GLU A 634 -6.76 -5.11 27.48
C GLU A 634 -8.18 -5.35 26.97
N THR A 635 -9.19 -4.81 27.69
CA THR A 635 -10.61 -4.96 27.36
C THR A 635 -10.93 -4.40 25.98
N ILE A 636 -10.43 -3.21 25.66
CA ILE A 636 -10.60 -2.59 24.34
C ILE A 636 -10.01 -3.47 23.25
N ALA A 637 -8.78 -3.96 23.44
CA ALA A 637 -8.11 -4.81 22.46
C ALA A 637 -8.87 -6.13 22.22
N LYS A 638 -9.33 -6.79 23.29
CA LYS A 638 -10.14 -8.02 23.20
C LYS A 638 -11.44 -7.80 22.43
N ILE A 639 -12.18 -6.74 22.74
CA ILE A 639 -13.43 -6.40 22.03
C ILE A 639 -13.15 -6.13 20.54
N ILE A 640 -12.07 -5.43 20.21
CA ILE A 640 -11.69 -5.20 18.81
C ILE A 640 -11.44 -6.53 18.09
N ILE A 641 -10.66 -7.44 18.70
CA ILE A 641 -10.40 -8.76 18.13
C ILE A 641 -11.69 -9.59 18.00
N GLN A 642 -12.59 -9.53 18.97
CA GLN A 642 -13.89 -10.19 18.93
C GLN A 642 -14.74 -9.68 17.76
N GLU A 643 -14.85 -8.36 17.58
CA GLU A 643 -15.60 -7.76 16.46
C GLU A 643 -14.95 -8.06 15.10
N LEU A 644 -13.61 -8.15 15.05
CA LEU A 644 -12.90 -8.61 13.87
C LEU A 644 -13.23 -10.08 13.54
N ALA A 645 -13.27 -10.95 14.54
CA ALA A 645 -13.57 -12.36 14.36
C ALA A 645 -15.02 -12.60 13.89
N LYS A 646 -15.98 -11.80 14.38
CA LYS A 646 -17.38 -11.83 13.91
C LYS A 646 -17.51 -11.49 12.43
N LYS A 647 -16.67 -10.58 11.92
CA LYS A 647 -16.65 -10.20 10.49
C LYS A 647 -15.91 -11.21 9.63
N ASP A 648 -14.68 -11.54 10.02
CA ASP A 648 -13.82 -12.49 9.32
C ASP A 648 -12.79 -13.07 10.30
N ILE A 649 -13.12 -14.27 10.79
CA ILE A 649 -12.28 -15.09 11.67
C ILE A 649 -10.85 -15.27 11.13
N LYS A 650 -10.70 -15.44 9.80
CA LYS A 650 -9.39 -15.64 9.18
C LYS A 650 -8.56 -14.36 9.27
N THR A 651 -9.15 -13.21 8.96
CA THR A 651 -8.48 -11.91 9.12
C THR A 651 -8.08 -11.66 10.57
N ALA A 652 -8.94 -11.97 11.56
CA ALA A 652 -8.62 -11.80 12.97
C ALA A 652 -7.36 -12.59 13.39
N TYR A 653 -7.30 -13.88 13.04
CA TYR A 653 -6.13 -14.72 13.30
C TYR A 653 -4.87 -14.22 12.58
N LEU A 654 -5.00 -13.79 11.33
CA LEU A 654 -3.86 -13.23 10.58
C LEU A 654 -3.34 -11.93 11.21
N ILE A 655 -4.21 -11.08 11.75
CA ILE A 655 -3.81 -9.86 12.47
C ILE A 655 -3.01 -10.23 13.71
N ILE A 656 -3.50 -11.16 14.54
CA ILE A 656 -2.77 -11.60 15.75
C ILE A 656 -1.42 -12.21 15.36
N ASN A 657 -1.38 -13.01 14.29
CA ASN A 657 -0.17 -13.67 13.79
C ASN A 657 0.93 -12.70 13.31
N LYS A 658 0.61 -11.42 13.05
CA LYS A 658 1.62 -10.39 12.76
C LYS A 658 2.47 -10.06 13.98
N TYR A 659 1.91 -10.15 15.18
CA TYR A 659 2.58 -9.77 16.41
C TYR A 659 3.36 -10.90 17.09
N VAL A 660 3.17 -12.15 16.66
CA VAL A 660 3.80 -13.36 17.26
C VAL A 660 5.32 -13.28 17.44
N ILE A 661 6.01 -12.57 16.55
CA ILE A 661 7.47 -12.40 16.64
C ILE A 661 7.83 -11.13 17.39
N LYS A 662 7.08 -10.04 17.20
CA LYS A 662 7.44 -8.70 17.69
C LYS A 662 6.95 -8.44 19.12
N TYR A 663 5.73 -8.86 19.44
CA TYR A 663 5.12 -8.79 20.77
C TYR A 663 4.49 -10.16 21.12
N PRO A 664 5.31 -11.16 21.47
CA PRO A 664 4.85 -12.53 21.67
C PRO A 664 3.75 -12.64 22.74
N ASP A 665 3.91 -11.98 23.89
CA ASP A 665 2.97 -12.08 25.01
C ASP A 665 1.60 -11.48 24.66
N VAL A 666 1.57 -10.37 23.90
CA VAL A 666 0.34 -9.81 23.36
C VAL A 666 -0.35 -10.80 22.43
N SER A 667 0.41 -11.43 21.51
CA SER A 667 -0.18 -12.42 20.61
C SER A 667 -0.74 -13.64 21.37
N LEU A 668 -0.06 -14.05 22.44
CA LEU A 668 -0.48 -15.17 23.29
C LEU A 668 -1.80 -14.85 24.00
N LEU A 669 -1.91 -13.67 24.59
CA LEU A 669 -3.12 -13.16 25.23
C LEU A 669 -4.31 -13.17 24.25
N LEU A 670 -4.11 -12.65 23.04
CA LEU A 670 -5.18 -12.52 22.05
C LEU A 670 -5.56 -13.87 21.43
N PHE A 671 -4.62 -14.80 21.20
CA PHE A 671 -4.95 -16.14 20.75
C PHE A 671 -5.75 -16.92 21.80
N LYS A 672 -5.36 -16.84 23.09
CA LYS A 672 -6.12 -17.47 24.18
C LYS A 672 -7.56 -16.95 24.21
N HIS A 673 -7.73 -15.63 24.12
CA HIS A 673 -9.05 -15.00 24.04
C HIS A 673 -9.88 -15.48 22.83
N MET A 674 -9.28 -15.60 21.64
CA MET A 674 -9.97 -16.17 20.47
C MET A 674 -10.42 -17.61 20.70
N LEU A 675 -9.55 -18.45 21.29
CA LEU A 675 -9.88 -19.85 21.57
C LEU A 675 -11.02 -20.01 22.57
N GLU A 676 -11.09 -19.15 23.59
CA GLU A 676 -12.22 -19.09 24.54
C GLU A 676 -13.56 -18.82 23.85
N MET A 677 -13.55 -18.11 22.71
CA MET A 677 -14.74 -17.84 21.91
C MET A 677 -15.17 -19.00 21.00
N ASN A 678 -14.53 -20.18 21.10
CA ASN A 678 -14.80 -21.38 20.28
C ASN A 678 -14.71 -21.14 18.76
N SER A 679 -13.80 -20.27 18.33
CA SER A 679 -13.57 -19.98 16.92
C SER A 679 -12.73 -21.11 16.28
N GLN A 680 -13.37 -22.16 15.75
CA GLN A 680 -12.67 -23.24 15.05
C GLN A 680 -12.08 -22.77 13.71
N ILE A 681 -10.87 -23.23 13.39
CA ILE A 681 -10.20 -22.94 12.12
C ILE A 681 -10.27 -24.18 11.24
N GLU A 682 -11.10 -24.13 10.19
CA GLU A 682 -11.17 -25.19 9.18
C GLU A 682 -10.14 -25.00 8.04
N ASP A 683 -9.67 -23.76 7.83
CA ASP A 683 -8.73 -23.43 6.75
C ASP A 683 -7.31 -23.95 7.05
N ASN A 684 -6.92 -25.03 6.38
CA ASN A 684 -5.60 -25.64 6.48
C ASN A 684 -4.44 -24.68 6.17
N SER A 685 -4.61 -23.73 5.24
CA SER A 685 -3.56 -22.74 4.93
C SER A 685 -3.33 -21.79 6.11
N LEU A 686 -4.42 -21.39 6.78
CA LEU A 686 -4.34 -20.57 7.99
C LEU A 686 -3.70 -21.37 9.14
N ARG A 687 -4.18 -22.60 9.41
CA ARG A 687 -3.60 -23.50 10.43
C ARG A 687 -2.08 -23.62 10.27
N LEU A 688 -1.63 -23.86 9.04
CA LEU A 688 -0.23 -23.97 8.69
C LEU A 688 0.55 -22.67 8.98
N THR A 689 0.02 -21.54 8.52
CA THR A 689 0.66 -20.22 8.67
C THR A 689 0.80 -19.82 10.14
N LEU A 690 -0.19 -20.13 10.97
CA LEU A 690 -0.15 -19.88 12.41
C LEU A 690 0.88 -20.78 13.09
N SER A 691 0.76 -22.10 12.94
CA SER A 691 1.63 -23.07 13.62
C SER A 691 3.11 -22.90 13.26
N GLN A 692 3.43 -22.56 12.01
CA GLN A 692 4.81 -22.29 11.61
C GLN A 692 5.46 -21.17 12.41
N LYS A 693 4.80 -20.00 12.56
CA LYS A 693 5.35 -18.87 13.32
C LYS A 693 5.40 -19.18 14.82
N LEU A 694 4.37 -19.82 15.35
CA LEU A 694 4.29 -20.18 16.77
C LEU A 694 5.43 -21.14 17.19
N ILE A 695 5.73 -22.17 16.40
CA ILE A 695 6.87 -23.06 16.68
C ILE A 695 8.21 -22.32 16.61
N SER A 696 8.36 -21.39 15.66
CA SER A 696 9.57 -20.55 15.58
C SER A 696 9.70 -19.64 16.81
N THR A 697 8.62 -19.04 17.28
CA THR A 697 8.63 -18.21 18.49
C THR A 697 8.91 -19.05 19.73
N TYR A 698 8.33 -20.25 19.86
CA TYR A 698 8.69 -21.20 20.91
C TYR A 698 10.19 -21.51 20.88
N TYR A 699 10.75 -21.84 19.71
CA TYR A 699 12.17 -22.20 19.61
C TYR A 699 13.10 -21.10 20.15
N ASN A 700 12.75 -19.84 19.90
CA ASN A 700 13.50 -18.66 20.34
C ASN A 700 13.27 -18.30 21.81
N THR A 701 12.04 -18.43 22.32
CA THR A 701 11.64 -17.95 23.67
C THR A 701 11.65 -19.05 24.73
N LYS A 702 11.59 -20.31 24.32
CA LYS A 702 11.36 -21.51 25.16
C LYS A 702 10.05 -21.48 25.96
N ASN A 703 9.11 -20.60 25.65
CA ASN A 703 7.80 -20.57 26.27
C ASN A 703 6.87 -21.62 25.63
N GLU A 704 6.56 -22.68 26.38
CA GLU A 704 5.76 -23.84 25.90
C GLU A 704 4.34 -23.48 25.46
N ASP A 705 3.77 -22.37 25.94
CA ASP A 705 2.43 -21.95 25.54
C ASP A 705 2.33 -21.74 24.01
N PHE A 706 3.38 -21.22 23.36
CA PHE A 706 3.40 -21.08 21.91
C PHE A 706 3.40 -22.43 21.19
N PHE A 707 4.13 -23.42 21.72
CA PHE A 707 4.14 -24.76 21.15
C PHE A 707 2.80 -25.46 21.34
N ASN A 708 2.17 -25.30 22.51
CA ASN A 708 0.84 -25.82 22.80
C ASN A 708 -0.23 -25.20 21.89
N LEU A 709 -0.17 -23.88 21.63
CA LEU A 709 -1.03 -23.22 20.65
C LEU A 709 -0.79 -23.75 19.23
N ALA A 710 0.47 -23.96 18.82
CA ALA A 710 0.77 -24.51 17.49
C ALA A 710 0.15 -25.90 17.29
N ARG A 711 0.21 -26.75 18.33
CA ARG A 711 -0.42 -28.08 18.35
C ARG A 711 -1.94 -28.02 18.35
N HIS A 712 -2.51 -27.05 19.06
CA HIS A 712 -3.95 -26.82 19.07
C HIS A 712 -4.45 -26.44 17.67
N PHE A 713 -3.76 -25.50 17.00
CA PHE A 713 -4.15 -25.10 15.66
C PHE A 713 -3.91 -26.17 14.61
N TYR A 714 -2.75 -26.84 14.62
CA TYR A 714 -2.45 -27.90 13.66
C TYR A 714 -1.64 -29.01 14.31
N SER A 715 -2.32 -30.03 14.82
CA SER A 715 -1.68 -31.15 15.48
C SER A 715 -0.80 -31.94 14.51
N LEU A 716 0.27 -32.58 15.01
CA LEU A 716 1.14 -33.42 14.18
C LEU A 716 0.37 -34.59 13.55
N LYS A 717 -0.62 -35.14 14.26
CA LYS A 717 -1.50 -36.19 13.74
C LYS A 717 -2.28 -35.71 12.52
N ASP A 718 -3.02 -34.61 12.65
CA ASP A 718 -3.79 -34.04 11.54
C ASP A 718 -2.90 -33.67 10.37
N LEU A 719 -1.69 -33.14 10.65
CA LEU A 719 -0.73 -32.76 9.62
C LEU A 719 -0.25 -33.98 8.81
N VAL A 720 0.06 -35.09 9.47
CA VAL A 720 0.45 -36.34 8.81
C VAL A 720 -0.72 -36.92 8.02
N ASP A 721 -1.93 -36.90 8.58
CA ASP A 721 -3.14 -37.36 7.89
C ASP A 721 -3.43 -36.52 6.63
N ASP A 722 -3.27 -35.20 6.71
CA ASP A 722 -3.44 -34.28 5.58
C ASP A 722 -2.32 -34.41 4.54
N ILE A 723 -1.08 -34.66 4.95
CA ILE A 723 0.01 -34.99 4.03
C ILE A 723 -0.32 -36.25 3.25
N ASN A 724 -0.84 -37.29 3.92
CA ASN A 724 -1.14 -38.56 3.28
C ASN A 724 -2.38 -38.51 2.38
N ASN A 725 -3.37 -37.65 2.69
CA ASN A 725 -4.70 -37.75 2.10
C ASN A 725 -5.27 -36.44 1.53
N LYS A 726 -4.81 -35.26 1.95
CA LYS A 726 -5.44 -33.97 1.65
C LYS A 726 -4.39 -32.87 1.37
N PHE A 727 -3.76 -32.89 0.19
CA PHE A 727 -3.00 -31.74 -0.31
C PHE A 727 -3.47 -31.33 -1.71
N SER A 728 -3.54 -30.02 -1.97
CA SER A 728 -4.07 -29.47 -3.24
C SER A 728 -3.01 -29.46 -4.34
N ASP A 729 -1.78 -29.12 -3.98
CA ASP A 729 -0.63 -29.04 -4.88
C ASP A 729 0.69 -29.25 -4.13
N TRP A 730 1.80 -29.22 -4.87
CA TRP A 730 3.14 -29.40 -4.32
C TRP A 730 3.62 -28.28 -3.41
N ASN A 731 3.12 -27.06 -3.59
CA ASN A 731 3.48 -25.95 -2.72
C ASN A 731 2.84 -26.15 -1.34
N ASP A 732 1.55 -26.53 -1.31
CA ASP A 732 0.85 -26.93 -0.09
C ASP A 732 1.56 -28.10 0.61
N LEU A 733 1.89 -29.17 -0.12
CA LEU A 733 2.65 -30.30 0.44
C LEU A 733 4.02 -29.87 0.98
N SER A 734 4.78 -29.06 0.23
CA SER A 734 6.08 -28.57 0.69
C SER A 734 5.95 -27.78 1.99
N GLN A 735 4.94 -26.93 2.11
CA GLN A 735 4.70 -26.15 3.32
C GLN A 735 4.34 -27.04 4.51
N LYS A 736 3.55 -28.10 4.29
CA LYS A 736 3.19 -29.10 5.32
C LYS A 736 4.41 -29.91 5.77
N LEU A 737 5.26 -30.33 4.84
CA LEU A 737 6.52 -31.02 5.16
C LEU A 737 7.49 -30.10 5.91
N ILE A 738 7.58 -28.81 5.56
CA ILE A 738 8.36 -27.83 6.33
C ILE A 738 7.83 -27.72 7.76
N LEU A 739 6.51 -27.72 7.95
CA LEU A 739 5.92 -27.71 9.29
C LEU A 739 6.23 -29.01 10.06
N CYS A 740 6.20 -30.18 9.42
CA CYS A 740 6.65 -31.44 10.03
C CYS A 740 8.11 -31.37 10.47
N GLN A 741 8.99 -30.87 9.60
CA GLN A 741 10.40 -30.69 9.91
C GLN A 741 10.60 -29.76 11.12
N ARG A 742 9.77 -28.71 11.26
CA ARG A 742 9.78 -27.84 12.44
C ARG A 742 9.31 -28.57 13.69
N TYR A 743 8.30 -29.43 13.61
CA TYR A 743 7.89 -30.26 14.75
C TYR A 743 9.01 -31.22 15.21
N ILE A 744 9.84 -31.72 14.29
CA ILE A 744 10.99 -32.57 14.64
C ILE A 744 12.10 -31.74 15.29
N ASN A 745 12.50 -30.64 14.66
CA ASN A 745 13.73 -29.93 15.04
C ASN A 745 13.52 -28.90 16.16
N ASN A 746 12.31 -28.36 16.28
CA ASN A 746 12.03 -27.16 17.08
C ASN A 746 10.94 -27.41 18.14
N SER A 747 10.79 -28.64 18.62
CA SER A 747 9.85 -29.00 19.69
C SER A 747 10.54 -29.14 21.06
N PRO A 748 9.78 -29.21 22.18
CA PRO A 748 10.32 -29.60 23.49
C PRO A 748 11.01 -30.96 23.45
N LEU A 749 12.04 -31.15 24.28
CA LEU A 749 12.79 -32.42 24.34
C LEU A 749 11.90 -33.63 24.69
N SER A 750 10.80 -33.40 25.39
CA SER A 750 9.81 -34.41 25.77
C SER A 750 8.78 -34.72 24.67
N TYR A 751 8.78 -33.97 23.56
CA TYR A 751 7.77 -34.12 22.52
C TYR A 751 8.09 -35.29 21.59
N ASP A 752 7.16 -36.25 21.52
CA ASP A 752 7.29 -37.37 20.61
C ASP A 752 6.91 -36.96 19.17
N SER A 753 7.89 -37.05 18.26
CA SER A 753 7.74 -36.77 16.83
C SER A 753 7.67 -38.05 15.97
N SER A 754 7.60 -39.23 16.59
CA SER A 754 7.52 -40.54 15.92
C SER A 754 6.34 -40.68 14.95
N LEU A 755 5.26 -39.91 15.15
CA LEU A 755 4.13 -39.86 14.21
C LEU A 755 4.53 -39.50 12.78
N THR A 756 5.66 -38.81 12.58
CA THR A 756 6.20 -38.51 11.24
C THR A 756 6.64 -39.76 10.46
N ASP A 757 6.88 -40.88 11.14
CA ASP A 757 7.19 -42.16 10.50
C ASP A 757 5.98 -42.74 9.74
N ASN A 758 4.76 -42.31 10.08
CA ASN A 758 3.52 -42.73 9.42
C ASN A 758 3.24 -41.98 8.11
N ILE A 759 4.15 -41.12 7.65
CA ILE A 759 4.05 -40.48 6.34
C ILE A 759 4.23 -41.54 5.24
N ASP A 760 3.24 -41.69 4.36
CA ASP A 760 3.28 -42.63 3.23
C ASP A 760 4.13 -42.07 2.09
N TRP A 761 5.46 -42.18 2.26
CA TRP A 761 6.44 -41.75 1.28
C TRP A 761 6.29 -42.44 -0.08
N LYS A 762 5.79 -43.68 -0.11
CA LYS A 762 5.58 -44.42 -1.35
C LYS A 762 4.45 -43.80 -2.15
N LYS A 763 3.32 -43.52 -1.50
CA LYS A 763 2.18 -42.83 -2.13
C LYS A 763 2.55 -41.41 -2.55
N LEU A 764 3.16 -40.63 -1.67
CA LEU A 764 3.58 -39.25 -1.94
C LEU A 764 4.51 -39.14 -3.15
N LEU A 765 5.60 -39.91 -3.14
CA LEU A 765 6.63 -39.84 -4.17
C LEU A 765 6.31 -40.71 -5.40
N SER A 766 5.10 -41.28 -5.49
CA SER A 766 4.64 -42.01 -6.68
C SER A 766 3.89 -41.11 -7.69
N ASN A 767 3.47 -39.91 -7.31
CA ASN A 767 2.57 -39.06 -8.09
C ASN A 767 3.15 -38.67 -9.48
N LYS A 768 2.56 -39.14 -10.58
CA LYS A 768 3.11 -39.01 -11.94
C LYS A 768 3.42 -37.57 -12.39
N ASN A 769 2.85 -36.55 -11.74
CA ASN A 769 3.10 -35.12 -11.99
C ASN A 769 4.50 -34.60 -11.62
N ASP A 770 5.33 -35.38 -10.92
CA ASP A 770 6.62 -34.93 -10.35
C ASP A 770 7.74 -34.62 -11.35
N ASN A 771 7.61 -34.98 -12.62
CA ASN A 771 8.70 -34.83 -13.58
C ASN A 771 8.99 -33.37 -13.98
N TYR A 772 8.25 -32.40 -13.42
CA TYR A 772 8.09 -31.05 -13.99
C TYR A 772 8.27 -29.92 -12.99
N PHE A 773 8.81 -30.21 -11.81
CA PHE A 773 9.31 -29.17 -10.91
C PHE A 773 10.34 -28.27 -11.62
N THR A 774 10.35 -26.99 -11.26
CA THR A 774 11.57 -26.20 -11.46
C THR A 774 12.70 -26.86 -10.66
N GLN A 775 13.91 -26.83 -11.20
CA GLN A 775 15.01 -27.63 -10.66
C GLN A 775 15.31 -27.28 -9.19
N THR A 776 15.13 -26.01 -8.83
CA THR A 776 15.26 -25.48 -7.47
C THR A 776 14.18 -26.00 -6.53
N LYS A 777 12.92 -26.09 -6.97
CA LYS A 777 11.81 -26.61 -6.17
C LYS A 777 11.99 -28.10 -5.86
N LEU A 778 12.43 -28.89 -6.84
CA LEU A 778 12.71 -30.32 -6.61
C LEU A 778 13.87 -30.52 -5.63
N LEU A 779 14.95 -29.76 -5.78
CA LEU A 779 16.07 -29.81 -4.82
C LEU A 779 15.58 -29.51 -3.41
N HIS A 780 14.80 -28.44 -3.23
CA HIS A 780 14.27 -28.05 -1.93
C HIS A 780 13.35 -29.13 -1.35
N LEU A 781 12.44 -29.68 -2.16
CA LEU A 781 11.54 -30.76 -1.75
C LEU A 781 12.34 -31.99 -1.27
N LEU A 782 13.31 -32.46 -2.06
CA LEU A 782 14.14 -33.60 -1.70
C LEU A 782 14.92 -33.35 -0.40
N GLN A 783 15.47 -32.14 -0.22
CA GLN A 783 16.16 -31.79 1.03
C GLN A 783 15.24 -31.89 2.25
N ILE A 784 14.00 -31.41 2.15
CA ILE A 784 13.01 -31.53 3.22
C ILE A 784 12.68 -33.00 3.47
N CYS A 785 12.41 -33.78 2.41
CA CYS A 785 12.09 -35.20 2.53
C CYS A 785 13.19 -35.98 3.27
N VAL A 786 14.46 -35.77 2.91
CA VAL A 786 15.61 -36.43 3.56
C VAL A 786 15.73 -36.06 5.03
N SER A 787 15.45 -34.80 5.36
CA SER A 787 15.54 -34.32 6.73
C SER A 787 14.49 -34.92 7.66
N ILE A 788 13.36 -35.39 7.10
CA ILE A 788 12.29 -36.05 7.84
C ILE A 788 12.53 -37.55 7.84
N ASN A 789 12.72 -38.15 6.66
CA ASN A 789 13.00 -39.57 6.51
C ASN A 789 14.19 -39.79 5.56
N PRO A 790 15.35 -40.26 6.06
CA PRO A 790 16.52 -40.52 5.23
C PRO A 790 16.30 -41.53 4.09
N THR A 791 15.34 -42.46 4.24
CA THR A 791 15.02 -43.46 3.21
C THR A 791 14.23 -42.89 2.03
N SER A 792 13.67 -41.68 2.15
CA SER A 792 12.87 -41.02 1.11
C SER A 792 13.58 -40.92 -0.23
N LEU A 793 14.91 -40.72 -0.27
CA LEU A 793 15.67 -40.71 -1.53
C LEU A 793 15.66 -42.05 -2.25
N SER A 794 15.76 -43.16 -1.50
CA SER A 794 15.73 -44.50 -2.09
C SER A 794 14.37 -44.78 -2.73
N ILE A 795 13.29 -44.37 -2.05
CA ILE A 795 11.92 -44.46 -2.54
C ILE A 795 11.73 -43.57 -3.77
N PHE A 796 12.27 -42.35 -3.76
CA PHE A 796 12.21 -41.45 -4.91
C PHE A 796 12.93 -42.03 -6.14
N ILE A 797 14.13 -42.57 -5.95
CA ILE A 797 14.90 -43.20 -7.04
C ILE A 797 14.16 -44.42 -7.59
N ASP A 798 13.60 -45.27 -6.73
CA ASP A 798 12.80 -46.44 -7.13
C ASP A 798 11.58 -46.03 -7.97
N LYS A 799 10.84 -45.00 -7.54
CA LYS A 799 9.59 -44.58 -8.20
C LYS A 799 9.78 -43.70 -9.43
N LYS A 800 10.80 -42.84 -9.49
CA LYS A 800 11.01 -41.85 -10.57
C LYS A 800 12.20 -42.14 -11.47
N GLY A 801 13.10 -43.01 -11.04
CA GLY A 801 14.35 -43.28 -11.72
C GLY A 801 15.37 -42.13 -11.62
N ALA A 802 16.59 -42.39 -12.08
CA ALA A 802 17.70 -41.46 -11.99
C ALA A 802 17.62 -40.29 -13.00
N ASN A 803 16.85 -40.43 -14.08
CA ASN A 803 16.85 -39.49 -15.20
C ASN A 803 16.34 -38.09 -14.82
N LEU A 804 15.34 -37.99 -13.94
CA LEU A 804 14.84 -36.71 -13.45
C LEU A 804 15.92 -35.97 -12.64
N ILE A 805 16.66 -36.68 -11.79
CA ILE A 805 17.77 -36.13 -10.98
C ILE A 805 18.89 -35.64 -11.90
N LYS A 806 19.25 -36.41 -12.93
CA LYS A 806 20.24 -36.05 -13.95
C LYS A 806 19.85 -34.76 -14.67
N ARG A 807 18.61 -34.69 -15.19
CA ARG A 807 18.07 -33.51 -15.89
C ARG A 807 18.14 -32.28 -15.01
N THR A 808 17.72 -32.44 -13.75
CA THR A 808 17.71 -31.39 -12.73
C THR A 808 19.13 -30.88 -12.46
N TYR A 809 20.08 -31.78 -12.23
CA TYR A 809 21.48 -31.44 -11.96
C TYR A 809 22.11 -30.57 -13.05
N ILE A 810 21.90 -30.88 -14.33
CA ILE A 810 22.53 -30.16 -15.43
C ILE A 810 22.02 -28.71 -15.53
N LEU A 811 20.72 -28.51 -15.25
CA LEU A 811 20.02 -27.24 -15.38
C LEU A 811 20.15 -26.32 -14.15
N LEU A 812 20.60 -26.85 -13.01
CA LEU A 812 20.90 -26.06 -11.81
C LEU A 812 22.14 -25.16 -11.98
N ASP A 813 22.21 -24.11 -11.16
CA ASP A 813 23.40 -23.28 -11.02
C ASP A 813 24.53 -24.01 -10.25
N ASP A 814 25.70 -23.37 -10.13
CA ASP A 814 26.87 -24.01 -9.50
C ASP A 814 26.68 -24.28 -7.99
N SER A 815 25.92 -23.43 -7.28
CA SER A 815 25.67 -23.58 -5.85
C SER A 815 24.72 -24.75 -5.58
N ASP A 816 23.59 -24.77 -6.28
CA ASP A 816 22.58 -25.79 -6.12
C ASP A 816 23.02 -27.14 -6.68
N ARG A 817 23.85 -27.17 -7.72
CA ARG A 817 24.53 -28.41 -8.15
C ARG A 817 25.36 -29.01 -7.03
N LYS A 818 26.16 -28.21 -6.32
CA LYS A 818 26.95 -28.71 -5.18
C LYS A 818 26.06 -29.23 -4.05
N ARG A 819 24.87 -28.64 -3.84
CA ARG A 819 23.89 -29.13 -2.87
C ARG A 819 23.28 -30.47 -3.30
N LEU A 820 22.77 -30.57 -4.53
CA LEU A 820 22.18 -31.80 -5.08
C LEU A 820 23.21 -32.95 -5.11
N PHE A 821 24.45 -32.66 -5.50
CA PHE A 821 25.53 -33.67 -5.51
C PHE A 821 25.85 -34.24 -4.13
N ARG A 822 25.77 -33.41 -3.08
CA ARG A 822 25.97 -33.83 -1.68
C ARG A 822 24.78 -34.63 -1.16
N LEU A 823 23.57 -34.27 -1.56
CA LEU A 823 22.34 -34.94 -1.13
C LEU A 823 22.33 -36.44 -1.50
N PHE A 824 22.82 -36.77 -2.68
CA PHE A 824 22.90 -38.16 -3.16
C PHE A 824 24.20 -38.89 -2.79
N ARG A 825 24.88 -38.49 -1.70
CA ARG A 825 26.12 -39.17 -1.27
C ARG A 825 25.85 -40.65 -0.94
N GLY A 826 26.59 -41.55 -1.59
CA GLY A 826 26.46 -43.00 -1.40
C GLY A 826 25.45 -43.69 -2.32
N TYR A 827 24.66 -42.93 -3.11
CA TYR A 827 23.71 -43.49 -4.07
C TYR A 827 24.36 -43.75 -5.44
N SER A 828 23.85 -44.73 -6.19
CA SER A 828 24.36 -45.11 -7.52
C SER A 828 24.38 -43.93 -8.51
N VAL A 829 23.35 -43.09 -8.48
CA VAL A 829 23.21 -41.88 -9.32
C VAL A 829 24.37 -40.89 -9.13
N GLN A 830 25.01 -40.86 -7.96
CA GLN A 830 26.11 -39.93 -7.68
C GLN A 830 27.31 -40.14 -8.62
N LYS A 831 27.59 -41.40 -8.99
CA LYS A 831 28.68 -41.73 -9.92
C LYS A 831 28.45 -41.09 -11.28
N GLU A 832 27.20 -41.04 -11.74
CA GLU A 832 26.79 -40.42 -12.99
C GLU A 832 26.83 -38.89 -12.89
N LEU A 833 26.34 -38.32 -11.78
CA LEU A 833 26.42 -36.87 -11.55
C LEU A 833 27.87 -36.36 -11.54
N ARG A 834 28.83 -37.16 -11.05
CA ARG A 834 30.26 -36.82 -11.09
C ARG A 834 30.78 -36.72 -12.55
N ARG A 835 30.31 -37.59 -13.46
CA ARG A 835 30.66 -37.51 -14.89
C ARG A 835 30.15 -36.22 -15.51
N TYR A 836 28.89 -35.85 -15.24
CA TYR A 836 28.33 -34.59 -15.74
C TYR A 836 29.02 -33.37 -15.15
N LYS A 837 29.40 -33.40 -13.87
CA LYS A 837 30.16 -32.33 -13.23
C LYS A 837 31.43 -31.98 -14.02
N ASN A 838 32.28 -32.99 -14.27
CA ASN A 838 33.54 -32.79 -14.99
C ASN A 838 33.28 -32.22 -16.40
N LYS A 839 32.29 -32.77 -17.10
CA LYS A 839 31.93 -32.33 -18.45
C LYS A 839 31.41 -30.90 -18.51
N ILE A 840 30.61 -30.50 -17.53
CA ILE A 840 30.12 -29.12 -17.38
C ILE A 840 31.29 -28.16 -17.15
N GLU A 841 32.25 -28.54 -16.29
CA GLU A 841 33.45 -27.75 -16.02
C GLU A 841 34.30 -27.58 -17.29
N ASP A 842 34.50 -28.65 -18.08
CA ASP A 842 35.24 -28.60 -19.36
C ASP A 842 34.56 -27.69 -20.40
N ILE A 843 33.22 -27.78 -20.53
CA ILE A 843 32.45 -26.94 -21.46
C ILE A 843 32.49 -25.46 -21.05
N LYS A 844 32.38 -25.18 -19.74
CA LYS A 844 32.45 -23.82 -19.21
C LYS A 844 33.84 -23.19 -19.36
N ARG A 845 34.91 -23.99 -19.27
CA ARG A 845 36.30 -23.53 -19.51
C ARG A 845 36.53 -23.11 -20.97
N THR A 846 35.87 -23.76 -21.91
CA THR A 846 36.11 -23.60 -23.35
C THR A 846 35.16 -22.63 -24.04
N SER A 847 34.00 -22.33 -23.44
CA SER A 847 33.02 -21.42 -24.04
C SER A 847 32.02 -20.86 -23.01
N ASN A 848 31.59 -19.61 -23.18
CA ASN A 848 30.47 -19.06 -22.41
C ASN A 848 29.15 -19.52 -23.07
N VAL A 849 28.45 -20.46 -22.43
CA VAL A 849 27.31 -21.18 -23.03
C VAL A 849 26.06 -20.96 -22.18
N SER A 850 24.93 -20.65 -22.83
CA SER A 850 23.63 -20.57 -22.15
C SER A 850 23.25 -21.90 -21.48
N ARG A 851 22.41 -21.86 -20.43
CA ARG A 851 21.98 -23.07 -19.68
C ARG A 851 21.41 -24.17 -20.59
N PHE A 852 20.62 -23.81 -21.60
CA PHE A 852 20.04 -24.76 -22.55
C PHE A 852 21.08 -25.36 -23.50
N SER A 853 22.04 -24.56 -23.98
CA SER A 853 23.10 -25.07 -24.85
C SER A 853 24.08 -25.95 -24.05
N LEU A 854 24.33 -25.63 -22.78
CA LEU A 854 25.05 -26.50 -21.84
C LEU A 854 24.31 -27.83 -21.67
N PHE A 855 22.99 -27.78 -21.43
CA PHE A 855 22.18 -28.98 -21.28
C PHE A 855 22.29 -29.90 -22.50
N ARG A 856 22.13 -29.35 -23.72
CA ARG A 856 22.27 -30.12 -24.96
C ARG A 856 23.67 -30.71 -25.13
N LYS A 857 24.72 -29.92 -24.89
CA LYS A 857 26.12 -30.37 -24.99
C LYS A 857 26.45 -31.47 -24.00
N VAL A 858 25.82 -31.49 -22.82
CA VAL A 858 26.07 -32.50 -21.77
C VAL A 858 25.21 -33.74 -21.98
N ILE A 859 23.90 -33.60 -22.26
CA ILE A 859 23.00 -34.75 -22.36
C ILE A 859 23.29 -35.57 -23.63
N PHE A 860 23.54 -34.93 -24.77
CA PHE A 860 23.82 -35.63 -26.04
C PHE A 860 25.25 -36.13 -26.18
N SER A 861 25.98 -36.09 -25.09
CA SER A 861 27.41 -36.34 -25.07
C SER A 861 27.77 -37.79 -24.83
N GLU A 862 26.77 -38.57 -24.39
CA GLU A 862 26.85 -40.02 -24.22
C GLU A 862 26.71 -40.76 -25.55
N LEU A 863 26.19 -40.08 -26.60
CA LEU A 863 25.97 -40.64 -27.94
C LEU A 863 25.18 -41.97 -27.90
N GLN A 864 24.29 -42.10 -26.93
CA GLN A 864 23.43 -43.27 -26.73
C GLN A 864 21.99 -42.82 -26.65
N PHE A 865 21.08 -43.67 -27.16
CA PHE A 865 19.65 -43.46 -27.02
C PHE A 865 18.94 -44.77 -26.64
N ASN A 866 17.88 -44.63 -25.87
CA ASN A 866 17.02 -45.70 -25.35
C ASN A 866 15.66 -45.59 -26.03
N GLY A 867 15.25 -46.62 -26.75
CA GLY A 867 13.99 -46.66 -27.49
C GLY A 867 13.98 -45.92 -28.84
N LYS A 868 12.92 -46.18 -29.61
CA LYS A 868 12.70 -45.63 -30.94
C LYS A 868 11.28 -45.04 -31.04
N MET A 869 11.15 -43.92 -31.72
CA MET A 869 9.87 -43.33 -32.09
C MET A 869 9.81 -43.21 -33.61
N ILE A 870 8.84 -43.87 -34.23
CA ILE A 870 8.57 -43.77 -35.66
C ILE A 870 7.56 -42.65 -35.87
N ILE A 871 7.84 -41.71 -36.77
CA ILE A 871 7.01 -40.52 -37.00
C ILE A 871 6.47 -40.48 -38.43
N ASP A 872 5.33 -39.83 -38.62
CA ASP A 872 4.72 -39.68 -39.95
C ASP A 872 5.48 -38.66 -40.84
N LYS A 873 5.20 -38.68 -42.15
CA LYS A 873 5.78 -37.75 -43.13
C LYS A 873 5.52 -36.27 -42.84
N GLY A 874 4.40 -35.92 -42.19
CA GLY A 874 4.07 -34.56 -41.80
C GLY A 874 4.94 -34.08 -40.63
N ALA A 875 5.07 -34.90 -39.60
CA ALA A 875 5.94 -34.71 -38.46
C ALA A 875 7.40 -34.63 -38.91
N GLN A 876 7.85 -35.50 -39.82
CA GLN A 876 9.20 -35.44 -40.41
C GLN A 876 9.47 -34.08 -41.08
N ARG A 877 8.54 -33.61 -41.92
CA ARG A 877 8.62 -32.27 -42.57
C ARG A 877 8.54 -31.11 -41.58
N ALA A 878 7.81 -31.28 -40.48
CA ALA A 878 7.66 -30.27 -39.45
C ALA A 878 8.96 -30.15 -38.64
N ILE A 879 9.48 -31.27 -38.12
CA ILE A 879 10.68 -31.27 -37.29
C ILE A 879 11.95 -30.98 -38.07
N SER A 880 11.98 -31.10 -39.41
CA SER A 880 13.12 -30.65 -40.22
C SER A 880 13.34 -29.13 -40.14
N LYS A 881 12.30 -28.36 -39.79
CA LYS A 881 12.42 -26.91 -39.54
C LYS A 881 12.99 -26.63 -38.14
N PRO A 882 13.79 -25.57 -37.97
CA PRO A 882 14.26 -25.14 -36.65
C PRO A 882 13.09 -24.81 -35.71
N TRP A 883 13.28 -25.01 -34.40
CA TRP A 883 12.32 -24.61 -33.35
C TRP A 883 10.94 -25.27 -33.37
N VAL A 884 10.74 -26.32 -34.17
CA VAL A 884 9.50 -27.10 -34.19
C VAL A 884 9.56 -28.28 -33.22
N ASN A 885 8.54 -28.41 -32.38
CA ASN A 885 8.36 -29.53 -31.45
C ASN A 885 7.84 -30.77 -32.17
N LEU A 886 8.18 -31.95 -31.68
CA LEU A 886 7.51 -33.19 -32.08
C LEU A 886 6.28 -33.38 -31.18
N LEU A 887 5.10 -33.49 -31.78
CA LEU A 887 3.84 -33.73 -31.08
C LEU A 887 3.51 -35.23 -31.05
N PRO A 888 2.82 -35.76 -30.02
CA PRO A 888 2.40 -37.16 -29.98
C PRO A 888 1.49 -37.56 -31.15
N ALA A 889 0.70 -36.62 -31.69
CA ALA A 889 -0.14 -36.85 -32.86
C ALA A 889 0.65 -37.21 -34.13
N GLY A 890 1.92 -36.80 -34.22
CA GLY A 890 2.80 -37.11 -35.35
C GLY A 890 3.68 -38.35 -35.14
N VAL A 891 3.50 -39.07 -34.04
CA VAL A 891 4.23 -40.30 -33.73
C VAL A 891 3.34 -41.49 -34.12
N LEU A 892 3.84 -42.38 -34.97
CA LEU A 892 3.13 -43.57 -35.44
C LEU A 892 3.28 -44.75 -34.47
N SER A 893 4.48 -44.95 -33.92
CA SER A 893 4.73 -46.03 -32.96
C SER A 893 5.95 -45.75 -32.08
N VAL A 894 5.99 -46.44 -30.94
CA VAL A 894 7.06 -46.35 -29.94
C VAL A 894 7.56 -47.75 -29.62
N LEU A 895 8.87 -47.99 -29.82
CA LEU A 895 9.54 -49.27 -29.62
C LEU A 895 10.58 -49.19 -28.50
N GLY A 896 10.67 -50.26 -27.70
CA GLY A 896 11.51 -50.32 -26.50
C GLY A 896 10.88 -49.68 -25.26
N ALA A 897 11.50 -49.89 -24.11
CA ALA A 897 11.08 -49.32 -22.83
C ALA A 897 11.99 -48.14 -22.43
N PHE A 898 11.38 -46.99 -22.15
CA PHE A 898 12.09 -45.80 -21.68
C PHE A 898 11.21 -44.91 -20.80
N SER A 899 11.86 -44.15 -19.90
CA SER A 899 11.21 -43.16 -19.05
C SER A 899 11.23 -41.76 -19.68
N ALA A 900 10.38 -40.85 -19.19
CA ALA A 900 10.54 -39.43 -19.47
C ALA A 900 11.97 -38.95 -19.12
N GLY A 901 12.51 -38.03 -19.92
CA GLY A 901 13.88 -37.55 -19.82
C GLY A 901 14.95 -38.42 -20.48
N SER A 902 14.59 -39.60 -21.02
CA SER A 902 15.52 -40.44 -21.80
C SER A 902 15.74 -39.85 -23.19
N ILE A 903 16.89 -40.14 -23.80
CA ILE A 903 17.13 -39.82 -25.22
C ILE A 903 16.54 -40.95 -26.06
N THR A 904 15.65 -40.68 -27.00
CA THR A 904 15.11 -41.66 -27.95
C THR A 904 15.58 -41.36 -29.37
N GLY A 905 15.69 -42.42 -30.19
CA GLY A 905 15.89 -42.28 -31.62
C GLY A 905 14.59 -41.92 -32.32
N ILE A 906 14.66 -40.99 -33.27
CA ILE A 906 13.52 -40.55 -34.08
C ILE A 906 13.72 -41.07 -35.49
N TYR A 907 12.76 -41.87 -35.94
CA TYR A 907 12.79 -42.62 -37.19
C TYR A 907 11.68 -42.14 -38.11
N ASN A 908 11.96 -42.05 -39.42
CA ASN A 908 10.91 -41.83 -40.41
C ASN A 908 10.13 -43.12 -40.71
N GLU A 909 9.10 -43.05 -41.57
CA GLU A 909 8.31 -44.21 -42.02
C GLU A 909 9.13 -45.30 -42.74
N ASN A 910 10.32 -44.97 -43.26
CA ASN A 910 11.24 -45.92 -43.89
C ASN A 910 12.22 -46.56 -42.90
N GLU A 911 12.04 -46.30 -41.58
CA GLU A 911 12.95 -46.73 -40.52
C GLU A 911 14.37 -46.15 -40.58
N ASP A 912 14.56 -45.00 -41.25
CA ASP A 912 15.81 -44.25 -41.19
C ASP A 912 15.87 -43.40 -39.91
N LEU A 913 16.99 -43.46 -39.19
CA LEU A 913 17.25 -42.62 -38.03
C LEU A 913 17.54 -41.17 -38.46
N ILE A 914 16.60 -40.26 -38.24
CA ILE A 914 16.70 -38.86 -38.70
C ILE A 914 17.12 -37.88 -37.58
N GLY A 915 17.11 -38.34 -36.33
CA GLY A 915 17.55 -37.54 -35.19
C GLY A 915 17.38 -38.28 -33.87
N VAL A 916 17.73 -37.59 -32.78
CA VAL A 916 17.51 -38.04 -31.40
C VAL A 916 16.90 -36.92 -30.58
N GLY A 917 16.07 -37.28 -29.60
CA GLY A 917 15.34 -36.31 -28.78
C GLY A 917 15.20 -36.73 -27.33
N VAL A 918 15.18 -35.76 -26.42
CA VAL A 918 14.82 -36.02 -25.02
C VAL A 918 13.28 -36.08 -24.92
N VAL A 919 12.74 -37.23 -24.55
CA VAL A 919 11.28 -37.42 -24.48
C VAL A 919 10.67 -36.83 -23.23
N GLU A 920 9.48 -36.24 -23.36
CA GLU A 920 8.74 -35.63 -22.26
C GLU A 920 7.80 -36.61 -21.53
N TYR A 921 7.54 -37.77 -22.14
CA TYR A 921 6.65 -38.83 -21.64
C TYR A 921 7.36 -40.19 -21.67
N SER A 922 6.94 -41.12 -20.80
CA SER A 922 7.44 -42.50 -20.81
C SER A 922 6.94 -43.25 -22.06
N SER A 923 7.59 -44.35 -22.41
CA SER A 923 7.11 -45.20 -23.52
C SER A 923 5.69 -45.74 -23.30
N GLU A 924 5.28 -45.98 -22.05
CA GLU A 924 3.93 -46.43 -21.70
C GLU A 924 2.91 -45.30 -21.85
N ASP A 925 3.22 -44.10 -21.35
CA ASP A 925 2.32 -42.96 -21.44
C ASP A 925 2.23 -42.44 -22.89
N LEU A 926 3.34 -42.41 -23.64
CA LEU A 926 3.34 -42.06 -25.07
C LEU A 926 2.43 -42.96 -25.88
N LYS A 927 2.49 -44.28 -25.68
CA LYS A 927 1.63 -45.24 -26.38
C LYS A 927 0.13 -44.96 -26.20
N LYS A 928 -0.26 -44.39 -25.04
CA LYS A 928 -1.65 -44.04 -24.73
C LYS A 928 -2.10 -42.73 -25.34
N ILE A 929 -1.19 -41.78 -25.59
CA ILE A 929 -1.52 -40.43 -26.06
C ILE A 929 -1.22 -40.18 -27.54
N ILE A 930 -0.63 -41.15 -28.24
CA ILE A 930 -0.44 -41.12 -29.69
C ILE A 930 -1.79 -40.96 -30.40
N GLY A 931 -1.85 -40.07 -31.39
CA GLY A 931 -3.07 -39.80 -32.16
C GLY A 931 -4.17 -39.02 -31.40
N HIS A 932 -3.96 -38.68 -30.13
CA HIS A 932 -4.92 -37.94 -29.32
C HIS A 932 -4.61 -36.44 -29.25
N SER A 933 -5.64 -35.62 -29.04
CA SER A 933 -5.49 -34.19 -28.77
C SER A 933 -4.90 -33.96 -27.39
N SER A 934 -4.08 -32.92 -27.21
CA SER A 934 -3.45 -32.60 -25.92
C SER A 934 -4.46 -32.33 -24.81
N SER A 935 -5.68 -31.93 -25.15
CA SER A 935 -6.82 -31.80 -24.23
C SER A 935 -7.24 -33.11 -23.56
N GLN A 936 -6.95 -34.26 -24.20
CA GLN A 936 -7.33 -35.60 -23.73
C GLN A 936 -6.26 -36.26 -22.86
N PHE A 937 -5.04 -35.69 -22.77
CA PHE A 937 -3.93 -36.33 -22.06
C PHE A 937 -4.23 -36.54 -20.57
N GLN A 938 -4.84 -35.55 -19.93
CA GLN A 938 -5.23 -35.63 -18.51
C GLN A 938 -6.10 -36.86 -18.22
N GLU A 939 -7.04 -37.18 -19.12
CA GLU A 939 -7.94 -38.32 -19.00
C GLU A 939 -7.22 -39.66 -19.28
N LEU A 940 -6.39 -39.70 -20.33
CA LEU A 940 -5.75 -40.93 -20.81
C LEU A 940 -4.61 -41.43 -19.92
N ILE A 941 -3.82 -40.51 -19.33
CA ILE A 941 -2.64 -40.87 -18.54
C ILE A 941 -2.72 -40.36 -17.08
N GLY A 942 -3.80 -39.68 -16.71
CA GLY A 942 -4.04 -39.16 -15.37
C GLY A 942 -3.35 -37.84 -15.06
N TYR A 943 -2.69 -37.22 -16.04
CA TYR A 943 -2.01 -35.93 -15.89
C TYR A 943 -1.78 -35.19 -17.21
N TYR A 944 -1.53 -33.87 -17.12
CA TYR A 944 -1.09 -33.03 -18.23
C TYR A 944 0.24 -32.35 -17.91
N HIS A 945 1.23 -32.52 -18.80
CA HIS A 945 2.53 -31.85 -18.71
C HIS A 945 2.74 -30.84 -19.83
N THR A 946 2.75 -31.34 -21.06
CA THR A 946 3.01 -30.55 -22.26
C THR A 946 2.35 -31.21 -23.46
N SER A 947 1.99 -30.42 -24.47
CA SER A 947 1.42 -30.96 -25.70
C SER A 947 2.43 -31.71 -26.58
N CYS A 948 3.72 -31.71 -26.22
CA CYS A 948 4.82 -32.20 -27.05
C CYS A 948 5.38 -33.56 -26.58
N ALA A 949 5.71 -34.45 -27.51
CA ALA A 949 6.49 -35.66 -27.23
C ALA A 949 7.97 -35.33 -27.02
N VAL A 950 8.53 -34.43 -27.85
CA VAL A 950 9.90 -33.90 -27.72
C VAL A 950 9.88 -32.40 -28.01
N LYS A 951 10.44 -31.59 -27.11
CA LYS A 951 10.61 -30.15 -27.35
C LYS A 951 11.73 -29.88 -28.34
N ALA A 952 11.55 -28.88 -29.19
CA ALA A 952 12.49 -28.51 -30.26
C ALA A 952 13.91 -28.22 -29.75
N GLU A 953 13.99 -27.64 -28.55
CA GLU A 953 15.25 -27.34 -27.85
C GLU A 953 16.01 -28.59 -27.41
N PHE A 954 15.31 -29.71 -27.18
CA PHE A 954 15.90 -31.00 -26.82
C PHE A 954 15.84 -32.01 -27.98
N LEU A 955 15.77 -31.51 -29.20
CA LEU A 955 15.85 -32.28 -30.43
C LEU A 955 17.21 -32.06 -31.12
N LYS A 956 17.93 -33.14 -31.42
CA LYS A 956 19.13 -33.14 -32.26
C LYS A 956 18.80 -33.82 -33.59
N ARG A 957 18.83 -33.01 -34.65
CA ARG A 957 18.60 -33.46 -36.03
C ARG A 957 19.93 -33.90 -36.62
N PHE A 958 19.94 -34.96 -37.40
CA PHE A 958 21.15 -35.37 -38.12
C PHE A 958 21.17 -34.73 -39.51
N ARG A 959 22.33 -34.18 -39.88
CA ARG A 959 22.54 -33.54 -41.20
C ARG A 959 23.41 -34.38 -42.13
N SER A 960 24.07 -35.42 -41.61
CA SER A 960 24.87 -36.37 -42.40
C SER A 960 24.81 -37.78 -41.82
N GLN A 961 25.09 -38.78 -42.66
CA GLN A 961 25.21 -40.18 -42.22
C GLN A 961 26.33 -40.38 -41.18
N ASP A 962 27.37 -39.55 -41.21
CA ASP A 962 28.46 -39.62 -40.24
C ASP A 962 28.04 -39.15 -38.84
N GLU A 963 27.05 -38.27 -38.73
CA GLU A 963 26.46 -37.93 -37.44
C GLU A 963 25.63 -39.08 -36.89
N MET A 964 24.90 -39.80 -37.76
CA MET A 964 24.07 -40.94 -37.38
C MET A 964 24.91 -42.10 -36.83
N LYS A 965 26.01 -42.45 -37.50
CA LYS A 965 26.92 -43.55 -37.13
C LYS A 965 27.56 -43.40 -35.75
N LYS A 966 27.59 -42.18 -35.20
CA LYS A 966 28.13 -41.90 -33.86
C LYS A 966 27.19 -42.33 -32.74
N TRP A 967 25.89 -42.51 -33.02
CA TRP A 967 24.89 -42.83 -32.01
C TRP A 967 24.63 -44.32 -31.92
N THR A 968 24.63 -44.85 -30.71
CA THR A 968 24.39 -46.27 -30.45
C THR A 968 23.02 -46.45 -29.79
N TYR A 969 22.21 -47.36 -30.35
CA TYR A 969 20.99 -47.82 -29.70
C TYR A 969 21.35 -48.72 -28.52
N VAL A 970 20.90 -48.36 -27.32
CA VAL A 970 21.11 -49.15 -26.11
C VAL A 970 19.76 -49.72 -25.68
N GLU A 971 19.55 -50.99 -26.03
CA GLU A 971 18.43 -51.77 -25.54
C GLU A 971 18.70 -52.10 -24.06
N LYS A 972 17.72 -51.79 -23.21
CA LYS A 972 17.82 -51.91 -21.75
C LYS A 972 16.97 -53.04 -21.24
#